data_AF-A0A923MQ52-F1
#
_entry.id   AF-A0A923MQ52-F1
#
_cell.length_a   1.000
_cell.length_b   1.000
_cell.length_c   1.000
_cell.angle_alpha   90.00
_cell.angle_beta   90.00
_cell.angle_gamma   90.00
#
_symmetry.space_group_name_H-M   'P 1'
#
loop_
_entity.id
_entity.type
_entity.pdbx_description
1 polymer ?
#
loop_
_entity_poly.entity_id
_entity_poly.type
_entity_poly.pdbx_seq_one_letter_code
_entity_poly.pdbx_strand_id
1 'polypeptide(L)'
;MSTAVAEEPVAPSAAHAHPNQFALLKQRRFAPFFWTQFAGAANDNLFKFAFTVMVTYQLQVAWLPPALAGLVIGALFILPFLLFSATSGQLADKYDKRTLIRFVKWLEIGIMALATVGFFGANVPILLACTFLMGLHSTLFGPVKFAYLPQHLGERELTGGNGMVEMGTFVAILLGNVAGGLIVAVPEVGPHWVGLSCIALAVAGRLVAQWIPASPSTDPELRINWNPFTETWRNLKLAHGNLVVFRSLLGISWMWFFGAVFLSQFPSFAKEVLHGNEQVASLLLVVFSVGIGVGSLLCEMLSRRHVDIGLVPVGAIGMTVFAVDLYFAARGLPPSATLTVAQFVAVAAHWRVMADLALLSLFAGLYSVPMYALIQLRAQPTHRARIIAANNILNALFMIASSVIAGALLGAGASIPQIFLLTGIANALVAAYIFLLVPEYLLRFVAWMATHVAYRFRVHGDEHIPVAGPAVLACNHVSFVDAVLLMAASPRPIYFVMDHRIFRLPVLGWLFRLAKAIPVAPQKEDPAVYEAAFERSVQVLRNGDLLLIFPEGGITRDGQLQPFKGGIMKILERARAEGIEPPVVPMALTNLWGSFFSRIEKDGAMVRPFRRGIFNRVGLNVGPAMPAQQVQPELLHQRVAQLLA
;
A
#
# COMPACT_ATOMS: atom_id res chain seq x y z
N MET A 1 -35.99 36.81 -39.77
CA MET A 1 -35.93 36.68 -38.29
C MET A 1 -35.39 35.31 -37.95
N SER A 2 -34.11 35.21 -37.65
CA SER A 2 -33.51 34.03 -37.00
C SER A 2 -32.36 34.58 -36.15
N THR A 3 -32.57 34.59 -34.84
CA THR A 3 -31.65 35.13 -33.84
C THR A 3 -30.58 34.09 -33.54
N ALA A 4 -29.32 34.47 -33.75
CA ALA A 4 -28.16 33.75 -33.28
C ALA A 4 -28.17 33.69 -31.75
N VAL A 5 -28.13 32.47 -31.19
CA VAL A 5 -27.93 32.24 -29.76
C VAL A 5 -26.42 32.18 -29.52
N ALA A 6 -25.92 33.15 -28.76
CA ALA A 6 -24.54 33.15 -28.28
C ALA A 6 -24.38 32.05 -27.22
N GLU A 7 -23.41 31.15 -27.41
CA GLU A 7 -22.99 30.21 -26.38
C GLU A 7 -22.27 30.98 -25.27
N GLU A 8 -22.84 30.95 -24.06
CA GLU A 8 -22.19 31.43 -22.85
C GLU A 8 -21.01 30.50 -22.49
N PRO A 9 -19.90 31.05 -21.96
CA PRO A 9 -18.78 30.24 -21.50
C PRO A 9 -19.21 29.43 -20.27
N VAL A 10 -19.20 28.10 -20.42
CA VAL A 10 -19.45 27.15 -19.33
C VAL A 10 -18.44 27.41 -18.21
N ALA A 11 -18.92 27.96 -17.09
CA ALA A 11 -18.13 28.09 -15.87
C ALA A 11 -17.63 26.69 -15.44
N PRO A 12 -16.36 26.54 -15.03
CA PRO A 12 -15.83 25.25 -14.60
C PRO A 12 -16.64 24.76 -13.40
N SER A 13 -17.28 23.59 -13.58
CA SER A 13 -18.06 22.91 -12.56
C SER A 13 -17.27 22.76 -11.26
N ALA A 14 -17.90 23.14 -10.13
CA ALA A 14 -17.41 22.94 -8.77
C ALA A 14 -17.26 21.44 -8.36
N ALA A 15 -17.35 20.49 -9.30
CA ALA A 15 -17.26 19.05 -9.08
C ALA A 15 -15.85 18.50 -8.81
N HIS A 16 -14.79 19.32 -8.90
CA HIS A 16 -13.40 18.88 -8.72
C HIS A 16 -12.81 19.08 -7.32
N ALA A 17 -13.65 19.28 -6.29
CA ALA A 17 -13.20 19.18 -4.91
C ALA A 17 -13.01 17.70 -4.54
N HIS A 18 -11.85 17.13 -4.91
CA HIS A 18 -11.50 15.74 -4.58
C HIS A 18 -11.54 15.53 -3.05
N PRO A 19 -12.46 14.70 -2.53
CA PRO A 19 -12.67 14.58 -1.09
C PRO A 19 -11.46 13.94 -0.38
N ASN A 20 -11.14 14.40 0.82
CA ASN A 20 -10.24 13.73 1.78
C ASN A 20 -10.67 12.25 1.98
N GLN A 21 -9.76 11.28 2.23
CA GLN A 21 -10.15 9.88 2.55
C GLN A 21 -11.35 9.75 3.49
N PHE A 22 -11.42 10.58 4.54
CA PHE A 22 -12.52 10.54 5.50
C PHE A 22 -13.89 10.86 4.89
N ALA A 23 -13.92 11.60 3.78
CA ALA A 23 -15.16 11.85 3.06
C ALA A 23 -15.67 10.60 2.32
N LEU A 24 -14.84 9.58 2.05
CA LEU A 24 -15.30 8.28 1.57
C LEU A 24 -16.28 7.63 2.56
N LEU A 25 -16.11 7.86 3.87
CA LEU A 25 -17.05 7.37 4.91
C LEU A 25 -18.44 8.00 4.84
N LYS A 26 -18.64 9.06 4.04
CA LYS A 26 -19.95 9.67 3.80
C LYS A 26 -20.55 9.24 2.46
N GLN A 27 -19.78 8.56 1.61
CA GLN A 27 -20.22 8.18 0.27
C GLN A 27 -20.95 6.84 0.28
N ARG A 28 -22.09 6.78 -0.41
CA ARG A 28 -22.91 5.55 -0.53
C ARG A 28 -22.16 4.37 -1.16
N ARG A 29 -21.14 4.64 -1.98
CA ARG A 29 -20.30 3.62 -2.64
C ARG A 29 -19.20 3.04 -1.76
N PHE A 30 -18.93 3.59 -0.58
CA PHE A 30 -17.84 3.14 0.29
C PHE A 30 -18.29 2.92 1.74
N ALA A 31 -19.10 3.82 2.30
CA ALA A 31 -19.48 3.76 3.72
C ALA A 31 -20.17 2.45 4.13
N PRO A 32 -21.19 1.92 3.41
CA PRO A 32 -21.81 0.66 3.78
C PRO A 32 -20.82 -0.51 3.76
N PHE A 33 -19.96 -0.54 2.74
CA PHE A 33 -18.90 -1.53 2.63
C PHE A 33 -17.90 -1.46 3.79
N PHE A 34 -17.43 -0.24 4.13
CA PHE A 34 -16.50 0.00 5.22
C PHE A 34 -17.07 -0.47 6.57
N TRP A 35 -18.31 -0.10 6.88
CA TRP A 35 -18.94 -0.49 8.15
C TRP A 35 -19.30 -1.97 8.21
N THR A 36 -19.66 -2.59 7.08
CA THR A 36 -19.85 -4.04 7.01
C THR A 36 -18.55 -4.80 7.30
N GLN A 37 -17.42 -4.40 6.70
CA GLN A 37 -16.13 -5.06 6.97
C GLN A 37 -15.63 -4.76 8.39
N PHE A 38 -15.80 -3.53 8.89
CA PHE A 38 -15.44 -3.14 10.25
C PHE A 38 -16.20 -3.99 11.28
N ALA A 39 -17.52 -4.13 11.12
CA ALA A 39 -18.33 -4.95 12.01
C ALA A 39 -17.91 -6.42 11.98
N GLY A 40 -17.60 -6.98 10.80
CA GLY A 40 -17.10 -8.35 10.67
C GLY A 40 -15.76 -8.55 11.39
N ALA A 41 -14.80 -7.65 11.17
CA ALA A 41 -13.49 -7.70 11.81
C ALA A 41 -13.56 -7.53 13.34
N ALA A 42 -14.45 -6.65 13.82
CA ALA A 42 -14.66 -6.47 15.26
C ALA A 42 -15.28 -7.73 15.88
N ASN A 43 -16.24 -8.35 15.18
CA ASN A 43 -16.93 -9.55 15.65
C ASN A 43 -16.01 -10.77 15.71
N ASP A 44 -15.18 -10.97 14.69
CA ASP A 44 -14.25 -12.10 14.67
C ASP A 44 -13.24 -12.03 15.83
N ASN A 45 -12.78 -10.83 16.19
CA ASN A 45 -11.81 -10.63 17.28
C ASN A 45 -12.50 -10.65 18.64
N LEU A 46 -13.72 -10.11 18.77
CA LEU A 46 -14.53 -10.24 19.98
C LEU A 46 -14.73 -11.71 20.32
N PHE A 47 -15.23 -12.51 19.36
CA PHE A 47 -15.43 -13.95 19.52
C PHE A 47 -14.12 -14.67 19.88
N LYS A 48 -13.10 -14.53 19.04
CA LYS A 48 -11.85 -15.30 19.13
C LYS A 48 -11.09 -14.99 20.41
N PHE A 49 -11.00 -13.72 20.78
CA PHE A 49 -10.28 -13.30 21.97
C PHE A 49 -11.02 -13.70 23.25
N ALA A 50 -12.34 -13.48 23.30
CA ALA A 50 -13.17 -13.94 24.42
C ALA A 50 -13.04 -15.47 24.61
N PHE A 51 -13.11 -16.23 23.52
CA PHE A 51 -12.95 -17.68 23.58
C PHE A 51 -11.56 -18.09 24.07
N THR A 52 -10.51 -17.43 23.59
CA THR A 52 -9.13 -17.68 24.03
C THR A 52 -8.97 -17.42 25.53
N VAL A 53 -9.47 -16.29 26.03
CA VAL A 53 -9.44 -15.95 27.46
C VAL A 53 -10.23 -16.97 28.28
N MET A 54 -11.42 -17.36 27.84
CA MET A 54 -12.26 -18.34 28.54
C MET A 54 -11.55 -19.70 28.69
N VAL A 55 -10.97 -20.24 27.62
CA VAL A 55 -10.22 -21.52 27.67
C VAL A 55 -8.94 -21.40 28.49
N THR A 56 -8.30 -20.23 28.48
CA THR A 56 -7.02 -20.04 29.18
C THR A 56 -7.22 -19.90 30.69
N TYR A 57 -8.28 -19.20 31.12
CA TYR A 57 -8.43 -18.76 32.51
C TYR A 57 -9.66 -19.33 33.23
N GLN A 58 -10.72 -19.70 32.52
CA GLN A 58 -12.01 -20.06 33.15
C GLN A 58 -12.34 -21.54 32.99
N LEU A 59 -11.89 -22.19 31.91
CA LEU A 59 -12.16 -23.60 31.64
C LEU A 59 -10.89 -24.43 31.73
N GLN A 60 -10.96 -25.53 32.48
CA GLN A 60 -9.90 -26.55 32.47
C GLN A 60 -10.26 -27.64 31.48
N VAL A 61 -9.58 -27.64 30.33
CA VAL A 61 -9.82 -28.63 29.25
C VAL A 61 -8.67 -29.63 29.25
N ALA A 62 -8.95 -30.89 29.61
CA ALA A 62 -7.91 -31.92 29.79
C ALA A 62 -7.03 -32.15 28.54
N TRP A 63 -7.59 -32.01 27.34
CA TRP A 63 -6.90 -32.25 26.07
C TRP A 63 -6.33 -30.97 25.42
N LEU A 64 -6.64 -29.79 25.95
CA LEU A 64 -6.17 -28.51 25.44
C LEU A 64 -5.51 -27.69 26.56
N PRO A 65 -4.18 -27.78 26.71
CA PRO A 65 -3.46 -27.00 27.69
C PRO A 65 -3.67 -25.47 27.48
N PRO A 66 -3.84 -24.67 28.56
CA PRO A 66 -4.03 -23.22 28.45
C PRO A 66 -2.94 -22.51 27.62
N ALA A 67 -1.68 -22.93 27.76
CA ALA A 67 -0.55 -22.36 27.02
C ALA A 67 -0.65 -22.55 25.50
N LEU A 68 -1.41 -23.55 25.03
CA LEU A 68 -1.60 -23.84 23.60
C LEU A 68 -2.92 -23.28 23.04
N ALA A 69 -3.83 -22.82 23.90
CA ALA A 69 -5.18 -22.40 23.49
C ALA A 69 -5.16 -21.31 22.41
N GLY A 70 -4.43 -20.22 22.64
CA GLY A 70 -4.32 -19.12 21.67
C GLY A 70 -3.70 -19.56 20.34
N LEU A 71 -2.70 -20.44 20.37
CA LEU A 71 -2.03 -20.97 19.18
C LEU A 71 -2.99 -21.85 18.37
N VAL A 72 -3.70 -22.78 19.02
CA VAL A 72 -4.65 -23.68 18.35
C VAL A 72 -5.81 -22.90 17.75
N ILE A 73 -6.40 -21.96 18.51
CA ILE A 73 -7.50 -21.11 18.03
C ILE A 73 -7.04 -20.26 16.84
N GLY A 74 -5.87 -19.63 16.93
CA GLY A 74 -5.29 -18.84 15.85
C GLY A 74 -5.00 -19.66 14.59
N ALA A 75 -4.39 -20.84 14.74
CA ALA A 75 -4.09 -21.75 13.63
C ALA A 75 -5.37 -22.24 12.95
N LEU A 76 -6.39 -22.60 13.73
CA LEU A 76 -7.68 -23.06 13.22
C LEU A 76 -8.43 -21.96 12.47
N PHE A 77 -8.29 -20.70 12.89
CA PHE A 77 -8.83 -19.54 12.17
C PHE A 77 -8.12 -19.27 10.84
N ILE A 78 -6.80 -19.50 10.77
CA ILE A 78 -6.00 -19.26 9.56
C ILE A 78 -6.15 -20.41 8.54
N LEU A 79 -6.36 -21.65 9.01
CA LEU A 79 -6.41 -22.85 8.16
C LEU A 79 -7.35 -22.73 6.93
N PRO A 80 -8.58 -22.18 7.04
CA PRO A 80 -9.45 -21.98 5.88
C PRO A 80 -8.85 -21.12 4.77
N PHE A 81 -7.97 -20.15 5.09
CA PHE A 81 -7.34 -19.30 4.08
C PHE A 81 -6.45 -20.13 3.14
N LEU A 82 -5.77 -21.16 3.66
CA LEU A 82 -4.99 -22.08 2.83
C LEU A 82 -5.87 -22.99 1.99
N LEU A 83 -6.97 -23.48 2.57
CA LEU A 83 -7.78 -24.53 1.95
C LEU A 83 -8.78 -23.98 0.92
N PHE A 84 -9.34 -22.80 1.15
CA PHE A 84 -10.51 -22.33 0.40
C PHE A 84 -10.32 -20.98 -0.29
N SER A 85 -9.19 -20.28 -0.11
CA SER A 85 -9.04 -18.95 -0.70
C SER A 85 -9.03 -19.00 -2.24
N ALA A 86 -8.41 -20.01 -2.85
CA ALA A 86 -8.43 -20.18 -4.31
C ALA A 86 -9.86 -20.31 -4.86
N THR A 87 -10.71 -21.10 -4.20
CA THR A 87 -12.14 -21.24 -4.54
C THR A 87 -12.90 -19.94 -4.29
N SER A 88 -12.64 -19.26 -3.19
CA SER A 88 -13.24 -17.94 -2.90
C SER A 88 -12.92 -16.90 -3.99
N GLY A 89 -11.69 -16.88 -4.50
CA GLY A 89 -11.30 -15.99 -5.61
C GLY A 89 -12.13 -16.24 -6.86
N GLN A 90 -12.36 -17.51 -7.22
CA GLN A 90 -13.21 -17.87 -8.36
C GLN A 90 -14.67 -17.44 -8.14
N LEU A 91 -15.21 -17.66 -6.93
CA LEU A 91 -16.57 -17.23 -6.60
C LEU A 91 -16.71 -15.70 -6.71
N ALA A 92 -15.73 -14.96 -6.22
CA ALA A 92 -15.69 -13.49 -6.24
C ALA A 92 -15.59 -12.90 -7.66
N ASP A 93 -14.88 -13.56 -8.57
CA ASP A 93 -14.83 -13.16 -9.98
C ASP A 93 -16.14 -13.51 -10.70
N LYS A 94 -16.74 -14.68 -10.39
CA LYS A 94 -17.94 -15.22 -11.07
C LYS A 94 -19.25 -14.57 -10.67
N TYR A 95 -19.45 -14.26 -9.39
CA TYR A 95 -20.73 -13.75 -8.87
C TYR A 95 -20.69 -12.25 -8.56
N ASP A 96 -21.87 -11.64 -8.47
CA ASP A 96 -22.00 -10.25 -8.00
C ASP A 96 -21.46 -10.12 -6.57
N LYS A 97 -20.54 -9.17 -6.38
CA LYS A 97 -19.81 -9.01 -5.11
C LYS A 97 -20.72 -8.56 -3.98
N ARG A 98 -21.77 -7.78 -4.26
CA ARG A 98 -22.78 -7.41 -3.25
C ARG A 98 -23.56 -8.63 -2.77
N THR A 99 -23.94 -9.54 -3.67
CA THR A 99 -24.60 -10.80 -3.29
C THR A 99 -23.70 -11.64 -2.39
N LEU A 100 -22.42 -11.78 -2.73
CA LEU A 100 -21.46 -12.52 -1.90
C LEU A 100 -21.25 -11.87 -0.53
N ILE A 101 -21.10 -10.54 -0.45
CA ILE A 101 -20.97 -9.84 0.83
C ILE A 101 -22.18 -10.12 1.74
N ARG A 102 -23.40 -10.04 1.18
CA ARG A 102 -24.64 -10.30 1.93
C ARG A 102 -24.75 -11.76 2.36
N PHE A 103 -24.36 -12.70 1.51
CA PHE A 103 -24.33 -14.12 1.82
C PHE A 103 -23.36 -14.41 2.98
N VAL A 104 -22.14 -13.87 2.90
CA VAL A 104 -21.12 -14.01 3.93
C VAL A 104 -21.60 -13.43 5.26
N LYS A 105 -22.27 -12.27 5.27
CA LYS A 105 -22.87 -11.72 6.50
C LYS A 105 -24.05 -12.53 7.05
N TRP A 106 -24.79 -13.24 6.20
CA TRP A 106 -25.80 -14.19 6.68
C TRP A 106 -25.14 -15.41 7.33
N LEU A 107 -24.07 -15.93 6.71
CA LEU A 107 -23.26 -17.00 7.28
C LEU A 107 -22.71 -16.60 8.65
N GLU A 108 -22.24 -15.36 8.82
CA GLU A 108 -21.76 -14.83 10.11
C GLU A 108 -22.81 -14.93 11.23
N ILE A 109 -24.06 -14.56 10.95
CA ILE A 109 -25.15 -14.67 11.94
C ILE A 109 -25.36 -16.12 12.34
N GLY A 110 -25.36 -17.05 11.38
CA GLY A 110 -25.50 -18.49 11.66
C GLY A 110 -24.35 -19.02 12.52
N ILE A 111 -23.11 -18.63 12.21
CA ILE A 111 -21.93 -19.03 13.00
C ILE A 111 -22.01 -18.44 14.41
N MET A 112 -22.41 -17.17 14.56
CA MET A 112 -22.55 -16.54 15.87
C MET A 112 -23.70 -17.10 16.71
N ALA A 113 -24.79 -17.54 16.07
CA ALA A 113 -25.85 -18.28 16.74
C ALA A 113 -25.35 -19.61 17.31
N LEU A 114 -24.58 -20.38 16.51
CA LEU A 114 -23.95 -21.61 16.97
C LEU A 114 -22.90 -21.34 18.06
N ALA A 115 -22.09 -20.29 17.92
CA ALA A 115 -21.12 -19.87 18.92
C ALA A 115 -21.80 -19.51 20.25
N THR A 116 -22.97 -18.89 20.20
CA THR A 116 -23.77 -18.55 21.41
C THR A 116 -24.18 -19.81 22.16
N VAL A 117 -24.64 -20.85 21.45
CA VAL A 117 -24.89 -22.18 22.05
C VAL A 117 -23.60 -22.74 22.66
N GLY A 118 -22.47 -22.60 21.97
CA GLY A 118 -21.15 -22.99 22.45
C GLY A 118 -20.74 -22.29 23.75
N PHE A 119 -20.95 -20.97 23.86
CA PHE A 119 -20.64 -20.21 25.08
C PHE A 119 -21.58 -20.54 26.23
N PHE A 120 -22.89 -20.68 25.98
CA PHE A 120 -23.87 -21.01 27.01
C PHE A 120 -23.62 -22.39 27.61
N GLY A 121 -23.19 -23.35 26.78
CA GLY A 121 -22.85 -24.70 27.22
C GLY A 121 -21.37 -24.91 27.58
N ALA A 122 -20.54 -23.85 27.56
CA ALA A 122 -19.08 -23.94 27.68
C ALA A 122 -18.43 -25.04 26.80
N ASN A 123 -19.00 -25.28 25.61
CA ASN A 123 -18.64 -26.39 24.72
C ASN A 123 -17.49 -25.99 23.79
N VAL A 124 -16.27 -26.31 24.22
CA VAL A 124 -15.03 -25.98 23.52
C VAL A 124 -14.96 -26.54 22.10
N PRO A 125 -15.34 -27.81 21.81
CA PRO A 125 -15.41 -28.32 20.44
C PRO A 125 -16.31 -27.49 19.50
N ILE A 126 -17.48 -27.06 19.96
CA ILE A 126 -18.38 -26.20 19.16
C ILE A 126 -17.73 -24.84 18.88
N LEU A 127 -17.08 -24.24 19.88
CA LEU A 127 -16.40 -22.96 19.73
C LEU A 127 -15.18 -23.05 18.79
N LEU A 128 -14.45 -24.16 18.80
CA LEU A 128 -13.40 -24.42 17.81
C LEU A 128 -13.98 -24.59 16.41
N ALA A 129 -15.07 -25.34 16.25
CA ALA A 129 -15.76 -25.44 14.97
C ALA A 129 -16.20 -24.05 14.46
N CYS A 130 -16.73 -23.20 15.35
CA CYS A 130 -17.08 -21.81 15.02
C CYS A 130 -15.85 -20.97 14.65
N THR A 131 -14.71 -21.20 15.29
CA THR A 131 -13.43 -20.54 14.94
C THR A 131 -13.00 -20.87 13.51
N PHE A 132 -13.08 -22.15 13.13
CA PHE A 132 -12.83 -22.57 11.74
C PHE A 132 -13.83 -21.95 10.76
N LEU A 133 -15.12 -21.96 11.11
CA LEU A 133 -16.16 -21.37 10.26
C LEU A 133 -16.00 -19.85 10.10
N MET A 134 -15.54 -19.14 11.13
CA MET A 134 -15.20 -17.71 11.04
C MET A 134 -13.95 -17.46 10.19
N GLY A 135 -12.97 -18.37 10.23
CA GLY A 135 -11.86 -18.37 9.28
C GLY A 135 -12.34 -18.54 7.84
N LEU A 136 -13.27 -19.47 7.60
CA LEU A 136 -13.89 -19.69 6.28
C LEU A 136 -14.68 -18.47 5.81
N HIS A 137 -15.48 -17.87 6.70
CA HIS A 137 -16.18 -16.61 6.47
C HIS A 137 -15.22 -15.51 5.99
N SER A 138 -14.11 -15.31 6.70
CA SER A 138 -13.11 -14.30 6.37
C SER A 138 -12.37 -14.63 5.07
N THR A 139 -12.14 -15.91 4.81
CA THR A 139 -11.57 -16.41 3.55
C THR A 139 -12.46 -16.10 2.36
N LEU A 140 -13.78 -16.26 2.51
CA LEU A 140 -14.77 -15.93 1.48
C LEU A 140 -14.85 -14.41 1.25
N PHE A 141 -14.74 -13.62 2.31
CA PHE A 141 -14.86 -12.16 2.24
C PHE A 141 -13.61 -11.48 1.65
N GLY A 142 -12.41 -12.01 1.92
CA GLY A 142 -11.14 -11.38 1.58
C GLY A 142 -10.99 -10.98 0.10
N PRO A 143 -11.14 -11.92 -0.87
CA PRO A 143 -11.10 -11.60 -2.29
C PRO A 143 -12.17 -10.60 -2.73
N VAL A 144 -13.37 -10.71 -2.16
CA VAL A 144 -14.48 -9.79 -2.46
C VAL A 144 -14.16 -8.37 -1.99
N LYS A 145 -13.59 -8.22 -0.78
CA LYS A 145 -13.19 -6.93 -0.19
C LYS A 145 -12.27 -6.15 -1.11
N PHE A 146 -11.17 -6.76 -1.53
CA PHE A 146 -10.14 -6.07 -2.31
C PHE A 146 -10.46 -6.00 -3.80
N ALA A 147 -11.37 -6.83 -4.32
CA ALA A 147 -11.90 -6.69 -5.67
C ALA A 147 -12.99 -5.60 -5.77
N TYR A 148 -13.72 -5.33 -4.67
CA TYR A 148 -14.75 -4.30 -4.60
C TYR A 148 -14.18 -2.87 -4.72
N LEU A 149 -13.10 -2.57 -3.99
CA LEU A 149 -12.48 -1.23 -3.96
C LEU A 149 -12.24 -0.63 -5.35
N PRO A 150 -11.50 -1.29 -6.26
CA PRO A 150 -11.21 -0.74 -7.59
C PRO A 150 -12.41 -0.77 -8.57
N GLN A 151 -13.56 -1.32 -8.19
CA GLN A 151 -14.81 -1.17 -8.97
C GLN A 151 -15.57 0.12 -8.60
N HIS A 152 -15.39 0.62 -7.38
CA HIS A 152 -16.17 1.75 -6.85
C HIS A 152 -15.33 3.00 -6.59
N LEU A 153 -14.01 2.86 -6.48
CA LEU A 153 -13.08 3.97 -6.24
C LEU A 153 -12.27 4.29 -7.50
N GLY A 154 -12.04 5.59 -7.74
CA GLY A 154 -11.11 6.02 -8.77
C GLY A 154 -9.66 5.70 -8.40
N GLU A 155 -8.75 5.74 -9.38
CA GLU A 155 -7.33 5.43 -9.15
C GLU A 155 -6.68 6.32 -8.08
N ARG A 156 -7.07 7.60 -8.02
CA ARG A 156 -6.61 8.57 -7.01
C ARG A 156 -7.24 8.37 -5.62
N GLU A 157 -8.32 7.61 -5.54
CA GLU A 157 -9.01 7.30 -4.27
C GLU A 157 -8.58 5.94 -3.72
N LEU A 158 -7.85 5.14 -4.51
CA LEU A 158 -7.57 3.75 -4.17
C LEU A 158 -6.59 3.61 -3.01
N THR A 159 -5.55 4.45 -2.95
CA THR A 159 -4.62 4.49 -1.80
C THR A 159 -5.37 4.84 -0.52
N GLY A 160 -6.22 5.86 -0.57
CA GLY A 160 -7.08 6.28 0.54
C GLY A 160 -8.07 5.24 0.98
N GLY A 161 -8.77 4.62 0.04
CA GLY A 161 -9.72 3.53 0.30
C GLY A 161 -9.05 2.34 0.98
N ASN A 162 -7.85 1.94 0.52
CA ASN A 162 -7.07 0.88 1.17
C ASN A 162 -6.61 1.32 2.57
N GLY A 163 -6.07 2.54 2.72
CA GLY A 163 -5.65 3.08 4.02
C GLY A 163 -6.80 3.12 5.04
N MET A 164 -7.99 3.54 4.62
CA MET A 164 -9.19 3.53 5.46
C MET A 164 -9.61 2.10 5.83
N VAL A 165 -9.68 1.18 4.87
CA VAL A 165 -10.05 -0.22 5.14
C VAL A 165 -9.07 -0.86 6.12
N GLU A 166 -7.76 -0.64 5.94
CA GLU A 166 -6.71 -1.20 6.78
C GLU A 166 -6.75 -0.61 8.20
N MET A 167 -6.79 0.72 8.33
CA MET A 167 -6.99 1.38 9.62
C MET A 167 -8.26 0.87 10.32
N GLY A 168 -9.38 0.79 9.58
CA GLY A 168 -10.64 0.28 10.12
C GLY A 168 -10.54 -1.16 10.60
N THR A 169 -9.82 -2.04 9.88
CA THR A 169 -9.56 -3.41 10.31
C THR A 169 -8.76 -3.44 11.63
N PHE A 170 -7.70 -2.66 11.78
CA PHE A 170 -6.90 -2.65 13.02
C PHE A 170 -7.64 -2.04 14.22
N VAL A 171 -8.42 -0.97 13.99
CA VAL A 171 -9.31 -0.42 15.03
C VAL A 171 -10.38 -1.43 15.43
N ALA A 172 -10.96 -2.14 14.47
CA ALA A 172 -11.94 -3.18 14.73
C ALA A 172 -11.35 -4.37 15.51
N ILE A 173 -10.14 -4.84 15.14
CA ILE A 173 -9.40 -5.87 15.89
C ILE A 173 -9.22 -5.44 17.35
N LEU A 174 -8.75 -4.21 17.55
CA LEU A 174 -8.52 -3.66 18.89
C LEU A 174 -9.80 -3.61 19.72
N LEU A 175 -10.85 -2.97 19.20
CA LEU A 175 -12.12 -2.84 19.92
C LEU A 175 -12.77 -4.20 20.17
N GLY A 176 -12.68 -5.11 19.21
CA GLY A 176 -13.14 -6.48 19.34
C GLY A 176 -12.43 -7.23 20.47
N ASN A 177 -11.09 -7.22 20.48
CA ASN A 177 -10.31 -7.86 21.54
C ASN A 177 -10.61 -7.28 22.93
N VAL A 178 -10.68 -5.94 23.04
CA VAL A 178 -10.99 -5.27 24.31
C VAL A 178 -12.39 -5.62 24.78
N ALA A 179 -13.40 -5.53 23.91
CA ALA A 179 -14.77 -5.90 24.25
C ALA A 179 -14.87 -7.39 24.64
N GLY A 180 -14.27 -8.28 23.85
CA GLY A 180 -14.28 -9.72 24.11
C GLY A 180 -13.66 -10.07 25.46
N GLY A 181 -12.50 -9.50 25.77
CA GLY A 181 -11.79 -9.72 27.04
C GLY A 181 -12.54 -9.17 28.25
N LEU A 182 -13.13 -7.97 28.14
CA LEU A 182 -13.89 -7.36 29.24
C LEU A 182 -15.22 -8.08 29.48
N ILE A 183 -15.96 -8.40 28.43
CA ILE A 183 -17.28 -9.04 28.55
C ILE A 183 -17.14 -10.47 29.09
N VAL A 184 -16.17 -11.25 28.60
CA VAL A 184 -15.99 -12.63 29.07
C VAL A 184 -15.51 -12.72 30.51
N ALA A 185 -14.81 -11.68 30.99
CA ALA A 185 -14.34 -11.62 32.37
C ALA A 185 -15.44 -11.33 33.40
N VAL A 186 -16.66 -10.96 32.96
CA VAL A 186 -17.80 -10.76 33.88
C VAL A 186 -18.16 -12.11 34.53
N PRO A 187 -18.15 -12.20 35.87
CA PRO A 187 -18.42 -13.47 36.57
C PRO A 187 -19.79 -14.05 36.19
N GLU A 188 -19.82 -15.38 36.01
CA GLU A 188 -21.00 -16.23 35.74
C GLU A 188 -21.77 -15.97 34.44
N VAL A 189 -21.93 -14.71 34.01
CA VAL A 189 -22.73 -14.31 32.84
C VAL A 189 -21.88 -13.89 31.64
N GLY A 190 -20.57 -13.74 31.80
CA GLY A 190 -19.66 -13.23 30.77
C GLY A 190 -19.78 -13.98 29.42
N PRO A 191 -19.62 -15.31 29.39
CA PRO A 191 -19.77 -16.09 28.15
C PRO A 191 -21.13 -15.87 27.46
N HIS A 192 -22.20 -15.68 28.22
CA HIS A 192 -23.53 -15.44 27.64
C HIS A 192 -23.59 -14.10 26.92
N TRP A 193 -23.07 -13.04 27.55
CA TRP A 193 -23.01 -11.72 26.95
C TRP A 193 -22.07 -11.65 25.76
N VAL A 194 -21.00 -12.44 25.72
CA VAL A 194 -20.14 -12.58 24.54
C VAL A 194 -20.96 -13.10 23.35
N GLY A 195 -21.67 -14.22 23.53
CA GLY A 195 -22.51 -14.79 22.47
C GLY A 195 -23.58 -13.82 21.95
N LEU A 196 -24.30 -13.16 22.86
CA LEU A 196 -25.32 -12.17 22.50
C LEU A 196 -24.72 -10.96 21.76
N SER A 197 -23.58 -10.44 22.22
CA SER A 197 -22.88 -9.32 21.58
C SER A 197 -22.40 -9.69 20.17
N CYS A 198 -21.90 -10.91 20.01
CA CYS A 198 -21.48 -11.46 18.73
C CYS A 198 -22.64 -11.51 17.71
N ILE A 199 -23.81 -11.99 18.13
CA ILE A 199 -25.01 -12.01 17.28
C ILE A 199 -25.44 -10.58 16.93
N ALA A 200 -25.51 -9.69 17.92
CA ALA A 200 -25.93 -8.31 17.72
C ALA A 200 -25.04 -7.59 16.69
N LEU A 201 -23.71 -7.76 16.79
CA LEU A 201 -22.76 -7.18 15.86
C LEU A 201 -22.85 -7.80 14.46
N ALA A 202 -23.07 -9.13 14.36
CA ALA A 202 -23.31 -9.81 13.08
C ALA A 202 -24.56 -9.27 12.37
N VAL A 203 -25.67 -9.12 13.12
CA VAL A 203 -26.94 -8.56 12.62
C VAL A 203 -26.74 -7.11 12.17
N ALA A 204 -26.10 -6.27 12.99
CA ALA A 204 -25.80 -4.89 12.63
C ALA A 204 -24.98 -4.80 11.32
N GLY A 205 -23.91 -5.59 11.20
CA GLY A 205 -23.11 -5.65 9.98
C GLY A 205 -23.91 -6.11 8.76
N ARG A 206 -24.85 -7.05 8.94
CA ARG A 206 -25.74 -7.54 7.88
C ARG A 206 -26.76 -6.50 7.45
N LEU A 207 -27.33 -5.73 8.40
CA LEU A 207 -28.23 -4.61 8.10
C LEU A 207 -27.51 -3.56 7.25
N VAL A 208 -26.30 -3.18 7.65
CA VAL A 208 -25.48 -2.21 6.90
C VAL A 208 -25.15 -2.71 5.49
N ALA A 209 -24.92 -4.02 5.32
CA ALA A 209 -24.63 -4.64 4.02
C ALA A 209 -25.78 -4.52 3.00
N GLN A 210 -26.99 -4.14 3.41
CA GLN A 210 -28.11 -3.91 2.50
C GLN A 210 -27.89 -2.69 1.60
N TRP A 211 -27.18 -1.67 2.09
CA TRP A 211 -26.93 -0.45 1.32
C TRP A 211 -25.71 -0.54 0.40
N ILE A 212 -25.03 -1.68 0.34
CA ILE A 212 -23.92 -1.89 -0.60
C ILE A 212 -24.47 -1.88 -2.03
N PRO A 213 -23.92 -1.05 -2.94
CA PRO A 213 -24.36 -0.94 -4.33
C PRO A 213 -24.09 -2.22 -5.14
N ALA A 214 -24.81 -2.37 -6.25
CA ALA A 214 -24.57 -3.47 -7.19
C ALA A 214 -23.11 -3.48 -7.68
N SER A 215 -22.53 -4.67 -7.79
CA SER A 215 -21.11 -4.85 -8.07
C SER A 215 -20.97 -6.07 -8.98
N PRO A 216 -21.27 -5.90 -10.28
CA PRO A 216 -21.44 -7.00 -11.19
C PRO A 216 -20.19 -7.89 -11.30
N SER A 217 -20.45 -9.12 -11.73
CA SER A 217 -19.43 -10.13 -11.98
C SER A 217 -18.39 -9.63 -12.99
N THR A 218 -17.13 -9.99 -12.76
CA THR A 218 -16.00 -9.64 -13.63
C THR A 218 -15.68 -10.75 -14.63
N ASP A 219 -16.18 -11.96 -14.39
CA ASP A 219 -16.04 -13.12 -15.27
C ASP A 219 -17.24 -14.09 -15.10
N PRO A 220 -18.43 -13.76 -15.63
CA PRO A 220 -19.65 -14.55 -15.42
C PRO A 220 -19.57 -15.98 -16.00
N GLU A 221 -18.77 -16.14 -17.06
CA GLU A 221 -18.61 -17.41 -17.79
C GLU A 221 -17.60 -18.36 -17.13
N LEU A 222 -16.92 -17.91 -16.07
CA LEU A 222 -15.93 -18.69 -15.35
C LEU A 222 -16.51 -20.05 -14.89
N ARG A 223 -15.83 -21.14 -15.28
CA ARG A 223 -16.11 -22.47 -14.75
C ARG A 223 -15.29 -22.69 -13.48
N ILE A 224 -15.98 -22.96 -12.38
CA ILE A 224 -15.35 -23.15 -11.07
C ILE A 224 -14.64 -24.50 -11.06
N ASN A 225 -13.34 -24.47 -10.77
CA ASN A 225 -12.56 -25.62 -10.40
C ASN A 225 -12.66 -25.83 -8.88
N TRP A 226 -13.27 -26.95 -8.47
CA TRP A 226 -13.48 -27.27 -7.06
C TRP A 226 -12.26 -27.88 -6.38
N ASN A 227 -11.19 -28.20 -7.12
CA ASN A 227 -9.96 -28.70 -6.53
C ASN A 227 -9.08 -27.53 -6.05
N PRO A 228 -8.92 -27.34 -4.73
CA PRO A 228 -8.24 -26.16 -4.19
C PRO A 228 -6.73 -26.17 -4.49
N PHE A 229 -6.10 -27.35 -4.59
CA PHE A 229 -4.66 -27.44 -4.83
C PHE A 229 -4.30 -27.06 -6.26
N THR A 230 -5.03 -27.60 -7.24
CA THR A 230 -4.79 -27.27 -8.65
C THR A 230 -5.13 -25.82 -8.94
N GLU A 231 -6.20 -25.29 -8.32
CA GLU A 231 -6.55 -23.88 -8.49
C GLU A 231 -5.58 -22.94 -7.79
N THR A 232 -5.07 -23.30 -6.60
CA THR A 232 -4.02 -22.52 -5.92
C THR A 232 -2.80 -22.36 -6.82
N TRP A 233 -2.35 -23.47 -7.42
CA TRP A 233 -1.23 -23.44 -8.37
C TRP A 233 -1.53 -22.57 -9.59
N ARG A 234 -2.74 -22.67 -10.14
CA ARG A 234 -3.18 -21.85 -11.27
C ARG A 234 -3.19 -20.36 -10.93
N ASN A 235 -3.71 -19.99 -9.77
CA ASN A 235 -3.77 -18.59 -9.31
C ASN A 235 -2.37 -18.02 -9.06
N LEU A 236 -1.45 -18.80 -8.48
CA LEU A 236 -0.05 -18.40 -8.32
C LEU A 236 0.64 -18.22 -9.68
N LYS A 237 0.38 -19.12 -10.64
CA LYS A 237 0.91 -18.97 -12.01
C LYS A 237 0.36 -17.73 -12.71
N LEU A 238 -0.93 -17.43 -12.54
CA LEU A 238 -1.55 -16.20 -13.04
C LEU A 238 -0.88 -14.96 -12.44
N ALA A 239 -0.69 -14.93 -11.12
CA ALA A 239 0.01 -13.85 -10.45
C ALA A 239 1.44 -13.68 -10.96
N HIS A 240 2.16 -14.79 -11.18
CA HIS A 240 3.54 -14.76 -11.71
C HIS A 240 3.64 -14.23 -13.14
N GLY A 241 2.56 -14.27 -13.92
CA GLY A 241 2.50 -13.67 -15.26
C GLY A 241 2.72 -12.15 -15.26
N ASN A 242 2.45 -11.47 -14.13
CA ASN A 242 2.80 -10.07 -13.92
C ASN A 242 3.78 -9.96 -12.73
N LEU A 243 5.08 -9.85 -13.04
CA LEU A 243 6.13 -9.81 -12.03
C LEU A 243 5.96 -8.68 -11.00
N VAL A 244 5.36 -7.55 -11.39
CA VAL A 244 5.09 -6.45 -10.44
C VAL A 244 4.05 -6.89 -9.42
N VAL A 245 2.96 -7.51 -9.87
CA VAL A 245 1.92 -8.08 -8.99
C VAL A 245 2.50 -9.17 -8.10
N PHE A 246 3.25 -10.12 -8.66
CA PHE A 246 3.88 -11.21 -7.90
C PHE A 246 4.82 -10.72 -6.80
N ARG A 247 5.68 -9.73 -7.11
CA ARG A 247 6.58 -9.14 -6.11
C ARG A 247 5.82 -8.37 -5.04
N SER A 248 4.70 -7.74 -5.40
CA SER A 248 3.83 -7.06 -4.44
C SER A 248 3.16 -8.04 -3.47
N LEU A 249 2.72 -9.20 -3.98
CA LEU A 249 2.17 -10.30 -3.18
C LEU A 249 3.21 -10.78 -2.15
N LEU A 250 4.44 -11.09 -2.60
CA LEU A 250 5.53 -11.48 -1.71
C LEU A 250 5.85 -10.41 -0.67
N GLY A 251 5.85 -9.14 -1.07
CA GLY A 251 6.08 -8.03 -0.16
C GLY A 251 5.00 -7.95 0.93
N ILE A 252 3.72 -8.10 0.59
CA ILE A 252 2.63 -8.14 1.56
C ILE A 252 2.76 -9.36 2.48
N SER A 253 3.03 -10.54 1.93
CA SER A 253 3.21 -11.76 2.73
C SER A 253 4.39 -11.64 3.69
N TRP A 254 5.47 -10.96 3.30
CA TRP A 254 6.59 -10.64 4.19
C TRP A 254 6.16 -9.74 5.36
N MET A 255 5.32 -8.74 5.13
CA MET A 255 4.77 -7.93 6.22
C MET A 255 3.91 -8.77 7.18
N TRP A 256 3.13 -9.72 6.67
CA TRP A 256 2.33 -10.63 7.51
C TRP A 256 3.22 -11.58 8.32
N PHE A 257 4.31 -12.10 7.74
CA PHE A 257 5.35 -12.82 8.47
C PHE A 257 5.89 -11.96 9.61
N PHE A 258 6.32 -10.74 9.29
CA PHE A 258 6.89 -9.81 10.26
C PHE A 258 5.90 -9.54 11.41
N GLY A 259 4.69 -9.09 11.10
CA GLY A 259 3.65 -8.80 12.09
C GLY A 259 3.25 -10.01 12.94
N ALA A 260 3.20 -11.21 12.35
CA ALA A 260 2.88 -12.43 13.08
C ALA A 260 3.94 -12.82 14.11
N VAL A 261 5.24 -12.58 13.84
CA VAL A 261 6.29 -12.73 14.85
C VAL A 261 6.00 -11.83 16.05
N PHE A 262 5.79 -10.52 15.85
CA PHE A 262 5.55 -9.61 16.97
C PHE A 262 4.27 -9.95 17.74
N LEU A 263 3.14 -10.09 17.04
CA LEU A 263 1.84 -10.35 17.66
C LEU A 263 1.81 -11.65 18.46
N SER A 264 2.45 -12.71 17.96
CA SER A 264 2.49 -14.01 18.66
C SER A 264 3.33 -13.97 19.94
N GLN A 265 4.29 -13.05 20.04
CA GLN A 265 5.20 -12.96 21.18
C GLN A 265 4.79 -11.91 22.22
N PHE A 266 3.80 -11.04 21.95
CA PHE A 266 3.45 -9.96 22.88
C PHE A 266 3.03 -10.42 24.29
N PRO A 267 2.24 -11.48 24.48
CA PRO A 267 1.92 -11.95 25.83
C PRO A 267 3.18 -12.35 26.61
N SER A 268 4.05 -13.16 25.99
CA SER A 268 5.31 -13.59 26.60
C SER A 268 6.30 -12.44 26.77
N PHE A 269 6.38 -11.52 25.80
CA PHE A 269 7.23 -10.33 25.88
C PHE A 269 6.83 -9.42 27.05
N ALA A 270 5.53 -9.17 27.22
CA ALA A 270 5.01 -8.40 28.34
C ALA A 270 5.36 -9.04 29.67
N LYS A 271 5.17 -10.37 29.81
CA LYS A 271 5.39 -11.08 31.06
C LYS A 271 6.88 -11.31 31.39
N GLU A 272 7.63 -11.84 30.44
CA GLU A 272 8.98 -12.36 30.67
C GLU A 272 10.07 -11.28 30.54
N VAL A 273 9.85 -10.28 29.69
CA VAL A 273 10.84 -9.22 29.41
C VAL A 273 10.48 -7.90 30.05
N LEU A 274 9.21 -7.49 29.97
CA LEU A 274 8.74 -6.22 30.51
C LEU A 274 8.22 -6.32 31.94
N HIS A 275 8.13 -7.54 32.48
CA HIS A 275 7.59 -7.83 33.81
C HIS A 275 6.19 -7.22 34.04
N GLY A 276 5.35 -7.15 33.01
CA GLY A 276 3.98 -6.65 33.07
C GLY A 276 2.94 -7.75 33.23
N ASN A 277 1.74 -7.38 33.69
CA ASN A 277 0.59 -8.27 33.74
C ASN A 277 -0.13 -8.39 32.37
N GLU A 278 -1.22 -9.15 32.32
CA GLU A 278 -2.07 -9.36 31.13
C GLU A 278 -2.57 -8.04 30.49
N GLN A 279 -2.78 -7.00 31.31
CA GLN A 279 -3.23 -5.69 30.86
C GLN A 279 -2.10 -4.93 30.14
N VAL A 280 -0.84 -5.14 30.53
CA VAL A 280 0.33 -4.60 29.81
C VAL A 280 0.45 -5.26 28.43
N ALA A 281 0.26 -6.58 28.32
CA ALA A 281 0.23 -7.25 27.01
C ALA A 281 -0.87 -6.67 26.10
N SER A 282 -2.04 -6.38 26.68
CA SER A 282 -3.14 -5.71 25.98
C SER A 282 -2.78 -4.28 25.55
N LEU A 283 -2.05 -3.53 26.38
CA LEU A 283 -1.52 -2.20 26.03
C LEU A 283 -0.56 -2.28 24.83
N LEU A 284 0.33 -3.27 24.77
CA LEU A 284 1.22 -3.44 23.60
C LEU A 284 0.43 -3.67 22.31
N LEU A 285 -0.64 -4.48 22.36
CA LEU A 285 -1.55 -4.69 21.23
C LEU A 285 -2.26 -3.39 20.82
N VAL A 286 -2.70 -2.57 21.78
CA VAL A 286 -3.29 -1.24 21.53
C VAL A 286 -2.29 -0.36 20.79
N VAL A 287 -1.08 -0.19 21.34
CA VAL A 287 -0.03 0.66 20.77
C VAL A 287 0.32 0.21 19.35
N PHE A 288 0.48 -1.10 19.15
CA PHE A 288 0.78 -1.67 17.85
C PHE A 288 -0.35 -1.42 16.83
N SER A 289 -1.61 -1.61 17.22
CA SER A 289 -2.78 -1.43 16.34
C SER A 289 -3.00 0.04 15.98
N VAL A 290 -2.81 0.96 16.95
CA VAL A 290 -2.86 2.40 16.72
C VAL A 290 -1.76 2.82 15.75
N GLY A 291 -0.53 2.33 15.91
CA GLY A 291 0.56 2.64 14.99
C GLY A 291 0.22 2.22 13.56
N ILE A 292 -0.25 1.00 13.30
CA ILE A 292 -0.64 0.58 11.93
C ILE A 292 -1.77 1.46 11.39
N GLY A 293 -2.77 1.79 12.21
CA GLY A 293 -3.87 2.66 11.80
C GLY A 293 -3.39 4.05 11.39
N VAL A 294 -2.48 4.65 12.18
CA VAL A 294 -1.86 5.94 11.88
C VAL A 294 -1.01 5.85 10.61
N GLY A 295 -0.17 4.83 10.48
CA GLY A 295 0.66 4.60 9.29
C GLY A 295 -0.15 4.46 8.01
N SER A 296 -1.25 3.71 8.08
CA SER A 296 -2.17 3.51 6.96
C SER A 296 -2.81 4.82 6.50
N LEU A 297 -3.20 5.68 7.45
CA LEU A 297 -3.78 7.00 7.14
C LEU A 297 -2.74 8.00 6.63
N LEU A 298 -1.50 7.94 7.15
CA LEU A 298 -0.39 8.76 6.68
C LEU A 298 0.00 8.42 5.25
N CYS A 299 -0.21 7.17 4.80
CA CYS A 299 0.07 6.76 3.44
C CYS A 299 -0.62 7.65 2.39
N GLU A 300 -1.93 7.95 2.53
CA GLU A 300 -2.61 8.85 1.59
C GLU A 300 -2.01 10.25 1.61
N MET A 301 -1.76 10.78 2.82
CA MET A 301 -1.24 12.14 3.00
C MET A 301 0.14 12.28 2.33
N LEU A 302 1.00 11.27 2.50
CA LEU A 302 2.36 11.26 1.97
C LEU A 302 2.43 10.87 0.49
N SER A 303 1.45 10.14 -0.04
CA SER A 303 1.42 9.71 -1.44
C SER A 303 0.75 10.72 -2.38
N ARG A 304 0.32 11.89 -1.85
CA ARG A 304 -0.42 12.91 -2.61
C ARG A 304 -1.60 12.32 -3.39
N ARG A 305 -2.31 11.35 -2.79
CA ARG A 305 -3.48 10.68 -3.40
C ARG A 305 -3.17 9.90 -4.68
N HIS A 306 -1.93 9.51 -4.88
CA HIS A 306 -1.54 8.55 -5.92
C HIS A 306 -1.07 7.25 -5.27
N VAL A 307 -0.99 6.18 -6.06
CA VAL A 307 -0.32 4.94 -5.63
C VAL A 307 1.17 5.16 -5.80
N ASP A 308 1.81 5.70 -4.75
CA ASP A 308 3.25 5.95 -4.74
C ASP A 308 4.00 4.80 -4.07
N ILE A 309 4.68 4.01 -4.89
CA ILE A 309 5.53 2.91 -4.43
C ILE A 309 6.79 3.38 -3.69
N GLY A 310 7.14 4.67 -3.77
CA GLY A 310 8.27 5.26 -3.05
C GLY A 310 8.13 5.23 -1.53
N LEU A 311 6.91 5.05 -1.00
CA LEU A 311 6.64 4.88 0.43
C LEU A 311 7.01 3.48 0.95
N VAL A 312 7.06 2.47 0.08
CA VAL A 312 7.38 1.08 0.48
C VAL A 312 8.79 0.98 1.09
N PRO A 313 9.85 1.57 0.50
CA PRO A 313 11.16 1.66 1.15
C PRO A 313 11.17 2.39 2.48
N VAL A 314 10.40 3.47 2.61
CA VAL A 314 10.28 4.21 3.88
C VAL A 314 9.74 3.28 4.97
N GLY A 315 8.66 2.56 4.66
CA GLY A 315 8.06 1.57 5.55
C GLY A 315 9.03 0.45 5.92
N ALA A 316 9.70 -0.15 4.95
CA ALA A 316 10.64 -1.26 5.20
C ALA A 316 11.86 -0.84 6.05
N ILE A 317 12.42 0.35 5.80
CA ILE A 317 13.52 0.89 6.59
C ILE A 317 13.06 1.18 8.02
N GLY A 318 11.91 1.84 8.19
CA GLY A 318 11.37 2.12 9.52
C GLY A 318 11.08 0.86 10.33
N MET A 319 10.42 -0.14 9.72
CA MET A 319 10.21 -1.45 10.35
C MET A 319 11.52 -2.08 10.84
N THR A 320 12.58 -2.00 10.04
CA THR A 320 13.91 -2.50 10.40
C THR A 320 14.50 -1.75 11.59
N VAL A 321 14.55 -0.42 11.50
CA VAL A 321 15.21 0.44 12.50
C VAL A 321 14.55 0.26 13.86
N PHE A 322 13.22 0.32 13.93
CA PHE A 322 12.51 0.22 15.21
C PHE A 322 12.42 -1.22 15.74
N ALA A 323 12.47 -2.26 14.89
CA ALA A 323 12.63 -3.63 15.37
C ALA A 323 14.00 -3.88 16.01
N VAL A 324 15.06 -3.31 15.41
CA VAL A 324 16.42 -3.39 15.95
C VAL A 324 16.54 -2.54 17.21
N ASP A 325 15.98 -1.32 17.24
CA ASP A 325 16.01 -0.48 18.44
C ASP A 325 15.24 -1.09 19.60
N LEU A 326 14.10 -1.74 19.32
CA LEU A 326 13.30 -2.45 20.32
C LEU A 326 14.13 -3.51 21.08
N TYR A 327 15.03 -4.23 20.39
CA TYR A 327 15.96 -5.14 21.05
C TYR A 327 16.87 -4.40 22.04
N PHE A 328 17.44 -3.28 21.63
CA PHE A 328 18.30 -2.46 22.48
C PHE A 328 17.54 -1.81 23.65
N ALA A 329 16.29 -1.42 23.43
CA ALA A 329 15.41 -0.87 24.46
C ALA A 329 14.99 -1.93 25.49
N ALA A 330 14.73 -3.17 25.05
CA ALA A 330 14.23 -4.24 25.91
C ALA A 330 15.34 -4.97 26.70
N ARG A 331 16.55 -5.12 26.15
CA ARG A 331 17.63 -5.92 26.78
C ARG A 331 18.23 -5.33 28.06
N GLY A 332 17.98 -4.05 28.34
CA GLY A 332 18.58 -3.30 29.45
C GLY A 332 17.63 -3.03 30.61
N LEU A 333 16.43 -3.60 30.60
CA LEU A 333 15.43 -3.36 31.63
C LEU A 333 15.78 -4.11 32.92
N PRO A 334 15.73 -3.46 34.09
CA PRO A 334 16.02 -4.11 35.36
C PRO A 334 14.90 -5.11 35.70
N PRO A 335 15.24 -6.24 36.36
CA PRO A 335 14.24 -7.15 36.89
C PRO A 335 13.27 -6.41 37.81
N SER A 336 11.97 -6.65 37.63
CA SER A 336 10.92 -6.04 38.46
C SER A 336 9.88 -7.09 38.85
N ALA A 337 9.20 -6.84 39.97
CA ALA A 337 7.94 -7.52 40.27
C ALA A 337 6.90 -7.16 39.19
N THR A 338 5.89 -8.02 39.04
CA THR A 338 4.85 -7.85 38.03
C THR A 338 4.18 -6.48 38.12
N LEU A 339 4.30 -5.70 37.06
CA LEU A 339 3.81 -4.34 36.95
C LEU A 339 2.38 -4.31 36.43
N THR A 340 1.54 -3.51 37.08
CA THR A 340 0.28 -3.06 36.50
C THR A 340 0.52 -2.02 35.40
N VAL A 341 -0.49 -1.73 34.58
CA VAL A 341 -0.37 -0.69 33.53
C VAL A 341 0.07 0.67 34.10
N ALA A 342 -0.49 1.08 35.25
CA ALA A 342 -0.15 2.35 35.89
C ALA A 342 1.32 2.40 36.32
N GLN A 343 1.84 1.32 36.90
CA GLN A 343 3.26 1.24 37.28
C GLN A 343 4.16 1.12 36.04
N PHE A 344 3.72 0.39 35.02
CA PHE A 344 4.45 0.21 33.78
C PHE A 344 4.70 1.55 33.07
N VAL A 345 3.66 2.39 32.91
CA VAL A 345 3.79 3.70 32.24
C VAL A 345 4.51 4.74 33.09
N ALA A 346 4.62 4.53 34.41
CA ALA A 346 5.39 5.41 35.30
C ALA A 346 6.90 5.26 35.11
N VAL A 347 7.37 4.13 34.56
CA VAL A 347 8.78 3.87 34.32
C VAL A 347 9.19 4.46 32.96
N ALA A 348 10.09 5.44 32.98
CA ALA A 348 10.54 6.15 31.77
C ALA A 348 11.14 5.22 30.69
N ALA A 349 11.83 4.15 31.10
CA ALA A 349 12.45 3.21 30.16
C ALA A 349 11.42 2.48 29.27
N HIS A 350 10.21 2.24 29.77
CA HIS A 350 9.17 1.56 29.01
C HIS A 350 8.56 2.42 27.89
N TRP A 351 8.69 3.74 27.96
CA TRP A 351 8.22 4.62 26.90
C TRP A 351 9.01 4.46 25.61
N ARG A 352 10.30 4.12 25.69
CA ARG A 352 11.10 3.79 24.50
C ARG A 352 10.58 2.53 23.82
N VAL A 353 10.32 1.47 24.60
CA VAL A 353 9.71 0.22 24.10
C VAL A 353 8.36 0.49 23.44
N MET A 354 7.49 1.28 24.08
CA MET A 354 6.20 1.66 23.50
C MET A 354 6.35 2.50 22.23
N ALA A 355 7.31 3.42 22.19
CA ALA A 355 7.59 4.24 21.01
C ALA A 355 8.10 3.38 19.85
N ASP A 356 9.02 2.45 20.09
CA ASP A 356 9.52 1.52 19.07
C ASP A 356 8.39 0.63 18.53
N LEU A 357 7.52 0.15 19.42
CA LEU A 357 6.32 -0.62 19.03
C LEU A 357 5.30 0.20 18.23
N ALA A 358 5.11 1.47 18.58
CA ALA A 358 4.23 2.36 17.82
C ALA A 358 4.82 2.69 16.44
N LEU A 359 6.11 2.98 16.40
CA LEU A 359 6.79 3.42 15.18
C LEU A 359 7.00 2.25 14.22
N LEU A 360 7.46 1.07 14.68
CA LEU A 360 7.62 -0.07 13.77
C LEU A 360 6.29 -0.44 13.10
N SER A 361 5.18 -0.38 13.86
CA SER A 361 3.86 -0.74 13.35
C SER A 361 3.28 0.36 12.45
N LEU A 362 3.57 1.63 12.74
CA LEU A 362 3.30 2.76 11.82
C LEU A 362 3.98 2.55 10.47
N PHE A 363 5.26 2.19 10.47
CA PHE A 363 5.97 1.94 9.22
C PHE A 363 5.48 0.68 8.50
N ALA A 364 4.96 -0.31 9.23
CA ALA A 364 4.27 -1.46 8.61
C ALA A 364 2.99 -1.03 7.87
N GLY A 365 2.18 -0.13 8.44
CA GLY A 365 1.02 0.44 7.75
C GLY A 365 1.38 1.29 6.54
N LEU A 366 2.49 2.03 6.60
CA LEU A 366 3.01 2.80 5.45
C LEU A 366 3.50 1.89 4.31
N TYR A 367 3.96 0.69 4.65
CA TYR A 367 4.43 -0.32 3.70
C TYR A 367 3.29 -1.07 3.00
N SER A 368 2.25 -1.47 3.74
CA SER A 368 1.20 -2.38 3.27
C SER A 368 0.19 -1.73 2.31
N VAL A 369 -0.31 -0.54 2.65
CA VAL A 369 -1.32 0.19 1.87
C VAL A 369 -0.95 0.36 0.39
N PRO A 370 0.24 0.88 0.01
CA PRO A 370 0.58 1.08 -1.39
C PRO A 370 0.75 -0.24 -2.14
N MET A 371 1.15 -1.32 -1.47
CA MET A 371 1.31 -2.64 -2.08
C MET A 371 -0.06 -3.26 -2.45
N TYR A 372 -1.05 -3.12 -1.57
CA TYR A 372 -2.42 -3.56 -1.87
C TYR A 372 -3.03 -2.74 -3.01
N ALA A 373 -2.85 -1.42 -2.99
CA ALA A 373 -3.32 -0.54 -4.06
C ALA A 373 -2.65 -0.87 -5.40
N LEU A 374 -1.35 -1.18 -5.40
CA LEU A 374 -0.59 -1.57 -6.59
C LEU A 374 -1.10 -2.88 -7.20
N ILE A 375 -1.37 -3.91 -6.38
CA ILE A 375 -1.97 -5.17 -6.86
C ILE A 375 -3.32 -4.89 -7.51
N GLN A 376 -4.16 -4.07 -6.88
CA GLN A 376 -5.51 -3.77 -7.38
C GLN A 376 -5.47 -3.01 -8.71
N LEU A 377 -4.56 -2.04 -8.87
CA LEU A 377 -4.38 -1.29 -10.12
C LEU A 377 -3.81 -2.16 -11.25
N ARG A 378 -2.81 -3.00 -10.95
CA ARG A 378 -2.07 -3.75 -11.98
C ARG A 378 -2.71 -5.08 -12.35
N ALA A 379 -3.57 -5.64 -11.49
CA ALA A 379 -4.29 -6.87 -11.78
C ALA A 379 -5.45 -6.61 -12.77
N GLN A 380 -5.56 -7.47 -13.79
CA GLN A 380 -6.66 -7.36 -14.73
C GLN A 380 -8.00 -7.65 -14.03
N PRO A 381 -9.08 -6.92 -14.37
CA PRO A 381 -10.37 -7.07 -13.70
C PRO A 381 -10.93 -8.51 -13.70
N THR A 382 -10.69 -9.29 -14.76
CA THR A 382 -11.24 -10.65 -14.94
C THR A 382 -10.73 -11.69 -13.94
N HIS A 383 -9.55 -11.46 -13.36
CA HIS A 383 -8.93 -12.39 -12.41
C HIS A 383 -8.33 -11.70 -11.19
N ARG A 384 -8.78 -10.46 -10.91
CA ARG A 384 -8.31 -9.67 -9.77
C ARG A 384 -8.61 -10.37 -8.45
N ALA A 385 -9.80 -10.94 -8.26
CA ALA A 385 -10.13 -11.59 -7.00
C ALA A 385 -9.30 -12.89 -6.81
N ARG A 386 -9.03 -13.63 -7.88
CA ARG A 386 -8.10 -14.78 -7.86
C ARG A 386 -6.66 -14.41 -7.50
N ILE A 387 -6.16 -13.26 -7.94
CA ILE A 387 -4.84 -12.75 -7.52
C ILE A 387 -4.84 -12.42 -6.01
N ILE A 388 -5.90 -11.79 -5.50
CA ILE A 388 -6.04 -11.53 -4.05
C ILE A 388 -6.17 -12.84 -3.26
N ALA A 389 -6.84 -13.85 -3.80
CA ALA A 389 -6.88 -15.17 -3.19
C ALA A 389 -5.48 -15.79 -3.09
N ALA A 390 -4.66 -15.69 -4.14
CA ALA A 390 -3.26 -16.11 -4.08
C ALA A 390 -2.47 -15.35 -3.00
N ASN A 391 -2.72 -14.04 -2.84
CA ASN A 391 -2.14 -13.24 -1.74
C ASN A 391 -2.47 -13.84 -0.38
N ASN A 392 -3.74 -14.15 -0.13
CA ASN A 392 -4.19 -14.65 1.17
C ASN A 392 -3.56 -16.00 1.50
N ILE A 393 -3.37 -16.86 0.51
CA ILE A 393 -2.67 -18.15 0.68
C ILE A 393 -1.22 -17.91 1.06
N LEU A 394 -0.51 -17.04 0.33
CA LEU A 394 0.89 -16.71 0.64
C LEU A 394 1.02 -16.06 2.03
N ASN A 395 0.12 -15.16 2.40
CA ASN A 395 0.10 -14.55 3.73
C ASN A 395 -0.06 -15.61 4.83
N ALA A 396 -1.02 -16.53 4.67
CA ALA A 396 -1.23 -17.60 5.63
C ALA A 396 0.00 -18.52 5.77
N LEU A 397 0.65 -18.88 4.65
CA LEU A 397 1.89 -19.66 4.66
C LEU A 397 3.02 -18.93 5.39
N PHE A 398 3.18 -17.63 5.14
CA PHE A 398 4.20 -16.80 5.77
C PHE A 398 3.96 -16.62 7.26
N MET A 399 2.70 -16.43 7.69
CA MET A 399 2.35 -16.38 9.11
C MET A 399 2.67 -17.70 9.81
N ILE A 400 2.32 -18.85 9.22
CA ILE A 400 2.62 -20.17 9.79
C ILE A 400 4.13 -20.39 9.87
N ALA A 401 4.86 -20.08 8.78
CA ALA A 401 6.32 -20.17 8.76
C ALA A 401 6.96 -19.31 9.86
N SER A 402 6.43 -18.10 10.09
CA SER A 402 6.92 -17.20 11.14
C SER A 402 6.77 -17.80 12.54
N SER A 403 5.63 -18.41 12.85
CA SER A 403 5.39 -19.06 14.14
C SER A 403 6.27 -20.28 14.35
N VAL A 404 6.49 -21.09 13.31
CA VAL A 404 7.38 -22.26 13.37
C VAL A 404 8.83 -21.82 13.58
N ILE A 405 9.30 -20.82 12.84
CA ILE A 405 10.66 -20.29 12.96
C ILE A 405 10.87 -19.64 14.33
N ALA A 406 9.94 -18.81 14.80
CA ALA A 406 10.02 -18.20 16.13
C ALA A 406 10.03 -19.27 17.23
N GLY A 407 9.15 -20.28 17.15
CA GLY A 407 9.12 -21.40 18.08
C GLY A 407 10.42 -22.21 18.09
N ALA A 408 11.02 -22.47 16.92
CA ALA A 408 12.30 -23.15 16.80
C ALA A 408 13.45 -22.34 17.41
N LEU A 409 13.47 -21.01 17.21
CA LEU A 409 14.47 -20.11 17.80
C LEU A 409 14.34 -20.06 19.33
N LEU A 410 13.12 -19.97 19.87
CA LEU A 410 12.87 -20.07 21.31
C LEU A 410 13.36 -21.42 21.87
N GLY A 411 13.05 -22.52 21.17
CA GLY A 411 13.49 -23.86 21.55
C GLY A 411 15.01 -24.04 21.52
N ALA A 412 15.72 -23.27 20.68
CA ALA A 412 17.18 -23.20 20.63
C ALA A 412 17.78 -22.25 21.69
N GLY A 413 16.96 -21.65 22.56
CA GLY A 413 17.40 -20.77 23.64
C GLY A 413 17.53 -19.29 23.26
N ALA A 414 17.04 -18.87 22.07
CA ALA A 414 16.97 -17.45 21.74
C ALA A 414 15.91 -16.76 22.60
N SER A 415 16.25 -15.59 23.16
CA SER A 415 15.30 -14.74 23.88
C SER A 415 14.35 -14.01 22.93
N ILE A 416 13.17 -13.60 23.42
CA ILE A 416 12.18 -12.86 22.63
C ILE A 416 12.77 -11.59 21.98
N PRO A 417 13.56 -10.75 22.69
CA PRO A 417 14.20 -9.59 22.06
C PRO A 417 15.16 -9.98 20.92
N GLN A 418 15.88 -11.10 21.05
CA GLN A 418 16.76 -11.59 19.98
C GLN A 418 15.96 -12.02 18.74
N ILE A 419 14.78 -12.60 18.93
CA ILE A 419 13.88 -12.93 17.81
C ILE A 419 13.46 -11.65 17.09
N PHE A 420 13.07 -10.59 17.81
CA PHE A 420 12.75 -9.30 17.19
C PHE A 420 13.93 -8.70 16.42
N LEU A 421 15.15 -8.79 16.97
CA LEU A 421 16.38 -8.37 16.29
C LEU A 421 16.60 -9.16 14.99
N LEU A 422 16.51 -10.50 15.04
CA LEU A 422 16.69 -11.37 13.88
C LEU A 422 15.64 -11.08 12.81
N THR A 423 14.38 -10.86 13.19
CA THR A 423 13.31 -10.47 12.28
C THR A 423 13.58 -9.09 11.65
N GLY A 424 14.08 -8.12 12.43
CA GLY A 424 14.52 -6.82 11.93
C GLY A 424 15.65 -6.92 10.90
N ILE A 425 16.69 -7.70 11.19
CA ILE A 425 17.81 -7.96 10.27
C ILE A 425 17.32 -8.66 9.00
N ALA A 426 16.49 -9.69 9.14
CA ALA A 426 15.91 -10.39 8.00
C ALA A 426 15.09 -9.43 7.13
N ASN A 427 14.33 -8.51 7.73
CA ASN A 427 13.60 -7.48 7.01
C ASN A 427 14.53 -6.54 6.24
N ALA A 428 15.66 -6.15 6.83
CA ALA A 428 16.69 -5.36 6.14
C ALA A 428 17.24 -6.07 4.90
N LEU A 429 17.54 -7.37 5.02
CA LEU A 429 18.07 -8.19 3.93
C LEU A 429 17.05 -8.38 2.80
N VAL A 430 15.80 -8.69 3.16
CA VAL A 430 14.71 -8.85 2.19
C VAL A 430 14.40 -7.52 1.48
N ALA A 431 14.34 -6.42 2.24
CA ALA A 431 14.13 -5.09 1.66
C ALA A 431 15.27 -4.71 0.70
N ALA A 432 16.53 -4.89 1.11
CA ALA A 432 17.69 -4.65 0.25
C ALA A 432 17.63 -5.49 -1.04
N TYR A 433 17.31 -6.79 -0.92
CA TYR A 433 17.15 -7.67 -2.07
C TYR A 433 16.04 -7.20 -3.02
N ILE A 434 14.85 -6.86 -2.50
CA ILE A 434 13.72 -6.38 -3.31
C ILE A 434 14.07 -5.07 -4.02
N PHE A 435 14.74 -4.13 -3.34
CA PHE A 435 15.07 -2.82 -3.94
C PHE A 435 16.18 -2.91 -4.98
N LEU A 436 17.10 -3.87 -4.84
CA LEU A 436 18.09 -4.18 -5.89
C LEU A 436 17.44 -4.85 -7.10
N LEU A 437 16.42 -5.68 -6.87
CA LEU A 437 15.72 -6.42 -7.93
C LEU A 437 14.69 -5.56 -8.66
N VAL A 438 14.08 -4.58 -7.97
CA VAL A 438 13.13 -3.61 -8.53
C VAL A 438 13.58 -2.19 -8.19
N PRO A 439 14.50 -1.62 -8.99
CA PRO A 439 15.06 -0.30 -8.76
C PRO A 439 14.03 0.84 -8.75
N GLU A 440 12.85 0.62 -9.35
CA GLU A 440 11.77 1.59 -9.38
C GLU A 440 11.36 2.04 -7.98
N TYR A 441 11.36 1.13 -6.99
CA TYR A 441 11.10 1.48 -5.59
C TYR A 441 12.13 2.47 -5.06
N LEU A 442 13.42 2.23 -5.32
CA LEU A 442 14.51 3.10 -4.87
C LEU A 442 14.45 4.46 -5.55
N LEU A 443 14.20 4.50 -6.85
CA LEU A 443 14.08 5.74 -7.63
C LEU A 443 12.90 6.58 -7.15
N ARG A 444 11.73 5.96 -6.95
CA ARG A 444 10.54 6.62 -6.40
C ARG A 444 10.76 7.09 -4.98
N PHE A 445 11.45 6.30 -4.15
CA PHE A 445 11.83 6.72 -2.80
C PHE A 445 12.75 7.94 -2.80
N VAL A 446 13.79 7.98 -3.65
CA VAL A 446 14.68 9.14 -3.76
C VAL A 446 13.91 10.36 -4.26
N ALA A 447 13.03 10.18 -5.25
CA ALA A 447 12.19 11.25 -5.77
C ALA A 447 11.21 11.77 -4.71
N TRP A 448 10.60 10.87 -3.94
CA TRP A 448 9.73 11.19 -2.82
C TRP A 448 10.48 11.94 -1.72
N MET A 449 11.66 11.47 -1.31
CA MET A 449 12.51 12.11 -0.31
C MET A 449 12.94 13.51 -0.77
N ALA A 450 13.36 13.66 -2.03
CA ALA A 450 13.71 14.95 -2.59
C ALA A 450 12.52 15.93 -2.54
N THR A 451 11.33 15.48 -2.93
CA THR A 451 10.12 16.33 -3.00
C THR A 451 9.46 16.65 -1.66
N HIS A 452 9.78 15.91 -0.58
CA HIS A 452 9.18 16.12 0.74
C HIS A 452 10.18 16.66 1.78
N VAL A 453 11.47 16.31 1.67
CA VAL A 453 12.50 16.73 2.62
C VAL A 453 13.32 17.91 2.09
N ALA A 454 13.65 17.93 0.79
CA ALA A 454 14.54 18.95 0.20
C ALA A 454 13.81 20.08 -0.53
N TYR A 455 12.59 19.84 -1.02
CA TYR A 455 11.81 20.81 -1.78
C TYR A 455 10.39 20.94 -1.24
N ARG A 456 9.82 22.15 -1.25
CA ARG A 456 8.37 22.35 -1.11
C ARG A 456 7.74 22.25 -2.49
N PHE A 457 7.74 21.04 -3.04
CA PHE A 457 7.32 20.78 -4.43
C PHE A 457 5.80 20.84 -4.57
N ARG A 458 5.26 21.84 -5.28
CA ARG A 458 3.82 21.95 -5.60
C ARG A 458 3.57 21.62 -7.06
N VAL A 459 2.56 20.81 -7.33
CA VAL A 459 2.15 20.47 -8.68
C VAL A 459 0.76 21.06 -8.91
N HIS A 460 0.58 21.73 -10.04
CA HIS A 460 -0.69 22.25 -10.52
C HIS A 460 -1.00 21.60 -11.88
N GLY A 461 -2.23 21.14 -12.09
CA GLY A 461 -2.64 20.52 -13.34
C GLY A 461 -2.25 19.04 -13.49
N ASP A 462 -1.91 18.34 -12.41
CA ASP A 462 -1.47 16.93 -12.47
C ASP A 462 -2.53 15.99 -13.07
N GLU A 463 -3.79 16.40 -13.07
CA GLU A 463 -4.90 15.73 -13.77
C GLU A 463 -4.71 15.63 -15.29
N HIS A 464 -3.87 16.49 -15.88
CA HIS A 464 -3.56 16.43 -17.31
C HIS A 464 -2.50 15.38 -17.66
N ILE A 465 -1.85 14.75 -16.66
CA ILE A 465 -0.89 13.67 -16.91
C ILE A 465 -1.66 12.35 -17.17
N PRO A 466 -1.53 11.74 -18.36
CA PRO A 466 -2.27 10.51 -18.67
C PRO A 466 -1.87 9.35 -17.76
N VAL A 467 -2.87 8.71 -17.16
CA VAL A 467 -2.69 7.50 -16.32
C VAL A 467 -2.53 6.23 -17.15
N ALA A 468 -2.97 6.24 -18.41
CA ALA A 468 -2.89 5.13 -19.35
C ALA A 468 -2.66 5.65 -20.78
N GLY A 469 -2.19 4.76 -21.67
CA GLY A 469 -1.89 5.09 -23.06
C GLY A 469 -0.58 5.86 -23.26
N PRO A 470 -0.11 5.97 -24.51
CA PRO A 470 1.12 6.69 -24.83
C PRO A 470 0.93 8.20 -24.76
N ALA A 471 1.94 8.92 -24.27
CA ALA A 471 1.98 10.38 -24.35
C ALA A 471 3.42 10.89 -24.29
N VAL A 472 3.65 12.08 -24.87
CA VAL A 472 4.92 12.79 -24.78
C VAL A 472 4.76 13.94 -23.79
N LEU A 473 5.58 13.95 -22.74
CA LEU A 473 5.69 15.05 -21.79
C LEU A 473 6.79 15.98 -22.27
N ALA A 474 6.47 17.24 -22.51
CA ALA A 474 7.44 18.24 -22.98
C ALA A 474 7.62 19.32 -21.92
N CYS A 475 8.84 19.41 -21.37
CA CYS A 475 9.13 20.32 -20.26
C CYS A 475 10.37 21.19 -20.52
N ASN A 476 10.46 22.32 -19.83
CA ASN A 476 11.67 23.14 -19.78
C ASN A 476 12.77 22.45 -18.95
N HIS A 477 14.04 22.77 -19.22
CA HIS A 477 15.20 22.12 -18.61
C HIS A 477 16.05 23.10 -17.79
N VAL A 478 15.79 23.14 -16.49
CA VAL A 478 16.36 24.10 -15.54
C VAL A 478 17.50 23.52 -14.69
N SER A 479 17.44 22.22 -14.36
CA SER A 479 18.38 21.60 -13.42
C SER A 479 18.64 20.12 -13.70
N PHE A 480 19.66 19.57 -13.03
CA PHE A 480 19.95 18.13 -13.09
C PHE A 480 18.92 17.23 -12.37
N VAL A 481 18.00 17.80 -11.57
CA VAL A 481 16.97 17.05 -10.84
C VAL A 481 15.59 17.11 -11.50
N ASP A 482 15.47 17.77 -12.64
CA ASP A 482 14.19 17.97 -13.34
C ASP A 482 13.47 16.65 -13.63
N ALA A 483 14.20 15.67 -14.18
CA ALA A 483 13.65 14.35 -14.46
C ALA A 483 13.17 13.64 -13.18
N VAL A 484 13.85 13.83 -12.05
CA VAL A 484 13.46 13.24 -10.76
C VAL A 484 12.18 13.88 -10.23
N LEU A 485 12.03 15.20 -10.34
CA LEU A 485 10.82 15.91 -9.93
C LEU A 485 9.62 15.57 -10.81
N LEU A 486 9.83 15.42 -12.12
CA LEU A 486 8.80 14.98 -13.07
C LEU A 486 8.40 13.53 -12.82
N MET A 487 9.35 12.64 -12.49
CA MET A 487 9.06 11.28 -12.04
C MET A 487 8.21 11.26 -10.76
N ALA A 488 8.50 12.13 -9.78
CA ALA A 488 7.70 12.25 -8.57
C ALA A 488 6.28 12.76 -8.82
N ALA A 489 6.11 13.67 -9.78
CA ALA A 489 4.80 14.22 -10.14
C ALA A 489 3.93 13.24 -10.95
N SER A 490 4.54 12.30 -11.68
CA SER A 490 3.82 11.43 -12.60
C SER A 490 3.19 10.21 -11.91
N PRO A 491 1.92 9.89 -12.21
CA PRO A 491 1.23 8.73 -11.65
C PRO A 491 1.77 7.38 -12.15
N ARG A 492 2.58 7.38 -13.21
CA ARG A 492 3.17 6.18 -13.83
C ARG A 492 4.62 6.41 -14.26
N PRO A 493 5.41 5.36 -14.51
CA PRO A 493 6.81 5.50 -14.93
C PRO A 493 6.97 6.37 -16.18
N ILE A 494 8.00 7.21 -16.18
CA ILE A 494 8.38 8.07 -17.31
C ILE A 494 9.74 7.61 -17.83
N TYR A 495 9.85 7.48 -19.15
CA TYR A 495 11.12 7.27 -19.84
C TYR A 495 11.62 8.62 -20.32
N PHE A 496 12.84 8.99 -19.98
CA PHE A 496 13.39 10.29 -20.36
C PHE A 496 14.66 10.13 -21.18
N VAL A 497 14.84 11.05 -22.12
CA VAL A 497 16.03 11.12 -22.97
C VAL A 497 17.12 11.90 -22.25
N MET A 498 18.34 11.37 -22.20
CA MET A 498 19.44 11.94 -21.43
C MET A 498 20.80 11.77 -22.14
N ASP A 499 21.72 12.71 -21.94
CA ASP A 499 23.06 12.66 -22.54
C ASP A 499 23.81 11.36 -22.18
N HIS A 500 24.32 10.68 -23.21
CA HIS A 500 25.04 9.42 -23.09
C HIS A 500 26.28 9.47 -22.17
N ARG A 501 26.90 10.64 -21.94
CA ARG A 501 28.08 10.80 -21.09
C ARG A 501 27.76 10.55 -19.62
N ILE A 502 26.54 10.85 -19.17
CA ILE A 502 26.09 10.61 -17.79
C ILE A 502 26.09 9.11 -17.48
N PHE A 503 25.87 8.26 -18.49
CA PHE A 503 25.91 6.80 -18.37
C PHE A 503 27.32 6.24 -18.12
N ARG A 504 28.37 7.05 -18.31
CA ARG A 504 29.77 6.67 -18.04
C ARG A 504 30.19 6.94 -16.60
N LEU A 505 29.42 7.73 -15.84
CA LEU A 505 29.71 7.98 -14.43
C LEU A 505 29.37 6.74 -13.59
N PRO A 506 30.26 6.29 -12.68
CA PRO A 506 29.96 5.19 -11.78
C PRO A 506 28.81 5.57 -10.85
N VAL A 507 27.97 4.61 -10.46
CA VAL A 507 26.72 4.79 -9.68
C VAL A 507 25.62 5.57 -10.41
N LEU A 508 25.86 6.80 -10.88
CA LEU A 508 24.86 7.59 -11.62
C LEU A 508 24.44 6.88 -12.91
N GLY A 509 25.41 6.41 -13.69
CA GLY A 509 25.14 5.68 -14.92
C GLY A 509 24.43 4.36 -14.67
N TRP A 510 24.68 3.69 -13.52
CA TRP A 510 23.95 2.50 -13.12
C TRP A 510 22.49 2.85 -12.75
N LEU A 511 22.28 3.87 -11.91
CA LEU A 511 20.97 4.33 -11.48
C LEU A 511 20.08 4.75 -12.66
N PHE A 512 20.63 5.50 -13.62
CA PHE A 512 19.87 5.97 -14.78
C PHE A 512 19.58 4.89 -15.82
N ARG A 513 20.45 3.87 -15.96
CA ARG A 513 20.10 2.65 -16.72
C ARG A 513 18.91 1.93 -16.09
N LEU A 514 18.87 1.87 -14.75
CA LEU A 514 17.76 1.27 -14.02
C LEU A 514 16.48 2.11 -14.12
N ALA A 515 16.58 3.43 -14.19
CA ALA A 515 15.46 4.34 -14.45
C ALA A 515 14.94 4.28 -15.90
N LYS A 516 15.46 3.37 -16.72
CA LYS A 516 15.13 3.19 -18.14
C LYS A 516 15.33 4.47 -18.97
N ALA A 517 16.30 5.30 -18.59
CA ALA A 517 16.66 6.49 -19.36
C ALA A 517 17.20 6.10 -20.74
N ILE A 518 16.85 6.88 -21.76
CA ILE A 518 17.26 6.67 -23.15
C ILE A 518 18.53 7.51 -23.39
N PRO A 519 19.69 6.88 -23.63
CA PRO A 519 20.91 7.62 -23.95
C PRO A 519 20.77 8.28 -25.31
N VAL A 520 21.14 9.56 -25.41
CA VAL A 520 21.25 10.30 -26.68
C VAL A 520 22.63 10.95 -26.77
N ALA A 521 23.18 10.94 -27.98
CA ALA A 521 24.39 11.65 -28.33
C ALA A 521 24.08 12.66 -29.46
N PRO A 522 24.83 13.76 -29.57
CA PRO A 522 24.74 14.62 -30.76
C PRO A 522 25.01 13.81 -32.03
N GLN A 523 24.22 14.04 -33.09
CA GLN A 523 24.35 13.32 -34.36
C GLN A 523 25.77 13.39 -34.95
N LYS A 524 26.49 14.49 -34.72
CA LYS A 524 27.88 14.68 -35.18
C LYS A 524 28.90 13.85 -34.38
N GLU A 525 28.57 13.45 -33.16
CA GLU A 525 29.46 12.69 -32.27
C GLU A 525 29.25 11.19 -32.43
N ASP A 526 27.99 10.74 -32.40
CA ASP A 526 27.63 9.34 -32.57
C ASP A 526 26.26 9.21 -33.28
N PRO A 527 26.25 9.03 -34.61
CA PRO A 527 25.03 8.88 -35.38
C PRO A 527 24.19 7.64 -34.97
N ALA A 528 24.85 6.56 -34.53
CA ALA A 528 24.18 5.31 -34.20
C ALA A 528 23.42 5.45 -32.87
N VAL A 529 24.04 6.04 -31.85
CA VAL A 529 23.37 6.34 -30.56
C VAL A 529 22.27 7.39 -30.75
N TYR A 530 22.49 8.39 -31.61
CA TYR A 530 21.44 9.36 -31.97
C TYR A 530 20.20 8.65 -32.53
N GLU A 531 20.34 7.78 -33.55
CA GLU A 531 19.17 7.10 -34.12
C GLU A 531 18.56 6.04 -33.22
N ALA A 532 19.37 5.31 -32.45
CA ALA A 532 18.87 4.38 -31.44
C ALA A 532 17.98 5.07 -30.40
N ALA A 533 18.25 6.35 -30.07
CA ALA A 533 17.43 7.11 -29.13
C ALA A 533 16.03 7.40 -29.69
N PHE A 534 15.89 7.73 -30.97
CA PHE A 534 14.59 7.95 -31.62
C PHE A 534 13.80 6.64 -31.75
N GLU A 535 14.44 5.56 -32.18
CA GLU A 535 13.83 4.23 -32.23
C GLU A 535 13.32 3.79 -30.85
N ARG A 536 14.15 3.98 -29.81
CA ARG A 536 13.75 3.65 -28.46
C ARG A 536 12.60 4.53 -27.96
N SER A 537 12.57 5.80 -28.33
CA SER A 537 11.49 6.73 -27.99
C SER A 537 10.16 6.30 -28.60
N VAL A 538 10.16 5.88 -29.87
CA VAL A 538 8.97 5.34 -30.54
C VAL A 538 8.55 4.02 -29.90
N GLN A 539 9.50 3.14 -29.55
CA GLN A 539 9.19 1.89 -28.85
C GLN A 539 8.53 2.12 -27.48
N VAL A 540 8.92 3.16 -26.73
CA VAL A 540 8.26 3.55 -25.48
C VAL A 540 6.79 3.91 -25.73
N LEU A 541 6.54 4.72 -26.76
CA LEU A 541 5.18 5.11 -27.15
C LEU A 541 4.38 3.90 -27.67
N ARG A 542 5.01 2.98 -28.40
CA ARG A 542 4.39 1.73 -28.86
C ARG A 542 3.94 0.84 -27.70
N ASN A 543 4.71 0.84 -26.60
CA ASN A 543 4.35 0.13 -25.38
C ASN A 543 3.25 0.85 -24.57
N GLY A 544 2.79 2.02 -25.03
CA GLY A 544 1.81 2.84 -24.34
C GLY A 544 2.38 3.58 -23.12
N ASP A 545 3.69 3.79 -23.06
CA ASP A 545 4.41 4.45 -21.94
C ASP A 545 4.58 5.96 -22.14
N LEU A 546 4.89 6.68 -21.05
CA LEU A 546 5.14 8.13 -21.08
C LEU A 546 6.60 8.41 -21.47
N LEU A 547 6.79 9.24 -22.49
CA LEU A 547 8.10 9.71 -22.93
C LEU A 547 8.28 11.17 -22.53
N LEU A 548 9.27 11.47 -21.69
CA LEU A 548 9.68 12.83 -21.34
C LEU A 548 10.81 13.30 -22.24
N ILE A 549 10.61 14.46 -22.86
CA ILE A 549 11.60 15.17 -23.63
C ILE A 549 11.76 16.60 -23.11
N PHE A 550 13.01 17.06 -23.10
CA PHE A 550 13.38 18.45 -22.85
C PHE A 550 13.73 19.10 -24.19
N PRO A 551 12.80 19.81 -24.86
CA PRO A 551 12.97 20.25 -26.24
C PRO A 551 14.08 21.29 -26.43
N GLU A 552 14.55 21.92 -25.36
CA GLU A 552 15.71 22.84 -25.33
C GLU A 552 17.02 22.13 -25.73
N GLY A 553 17.10 20.81 -25.52
CA GLY A 553 18.27 19.98 -25.83
C GLY A 553 19.50 20.24 -24.95
N GLY A 554 19.34 20.97 -23.84
CA GLY A 554 20.36 21.21 -22.84
C GLY A 554 19.79 21.98 -21.64
N ILE A 555 20.48 21.89 -20.50
CA ILE A 555 20.11 22.66 -19.29
C ILE A 555 20.40 24.14 -19.53
N THR A 556 19.42 24.99 -19.21
CA THR A 556 19.54 26.45 -19.31
C THR A 556 20.76 27.00 -18.56
N ARG A 557 21.33 28.10 -19.08
CA ARG A 557 22.53 28.77 -18.52
C ARG A 557 22.22 30.09 -17.85
N ASP A 558 21.06 30.67 -18.12
CA ASP A 558 20.59 31.97 -17.63
C ASP A 558 19.27 31.87 -16.86
N GLY A 559 18.62 30.70 -16.86
CA GLY A 559 17.34 30.48 -16.20
C GLY A 559 16.13 30.87 -17.07
N GLN A 560 16.37 31.34 -18.29
CA GLN A 560 15.32 31.64 -19.26
C GLN A 560 14.98 30.40 -20.09
N LEU A 561 13.74 30.35 -20.57
CA LEU A 561 13.25 29.32 -21.48
C LEU A 561 13.96 29.46 -22.83
N GLN A 562 14.61 28.39 -23.30
CA GLN A 562 15.31 28.39 -24.58
C GLN A 562 14.41 27.94 -25.74
N PRO A 563 14.75 28.28 -26.99
CA PRO A 563 14.02 27.82 -28.17
C PRO A 563 13.93 26.29 -28.26
N PHE A 564 12.75 25.78 -28.59
CA PHE A 564 12.51 24.34 -28.70
C PHE A 564 13.01 23.79 -30.05
N LYS A 565 13.73 22.67 -30.01
CA LYS A 565 14.31 22.02 -31.19
C LYS A 565 13.36 21.01 -31.81
N GLY A 566 13.54 20.75 -33.11
CA GLY A 566 12.71 19.81 -33.89
C GLY A 566 12.83 18.32 -33.54
N GLY A 567 13.56 17.94 -32.49
CA GLY A 567 13.67 16.54 -32.04
C GLY A 567 12.32 15.93 -31.68
N ILE A 568 11.42 16.72 -31.08
CA ILE A 568 10.06 16.27 -30.77
C ILE A 568 9.25 15.94 -32.03
N MET A 569 9.39 16.74 -33.09
CA MET A 569 8.68 16.51 -34.35
C MET A 569 9.11 15.20 -34.99
N LYS A 570 10.42 14.89 -35.01
CA LYS A 570 10.93 13.61 -35.51
C LYS A 570 10.33 12.40 -34.79
N ILE A 571 10.15 12.49 -33.46
CA ILE A 571 9.54 11.41 -32.66
C ILE A 571 8.06 11.25 -33.04
N LEU A 572 7.31 12.36 -33.13
CA LEU A 572 5.89 12.34 -33.49
C LEU A 572 5.65 11.84 -34.91
N GLU A 573 6.49 12.23 -35.86
CA GLU A 573 6.42 11.78 -37.26
C GLU A 573 6.67 10.27 -37.38
N ARG A 574 7.70 9.74 -36.69
CA ARG A 574 7.96 8.29 -36.66
C ARG A 574 6.86 7.51 -35.97
N ALA A 575 6.36 8.00 -34.83
CA ALA A 575 5.23 7.39 -34.13
C ALA A 575 3.99 7.33 -35.03
N ARG A 576 3.68 8.42 -35.76
CA ARG A 576 2.57 8.48 -36.71
C ARG A 576 2.75 7.50 -37.87
N ALA A 577 3.97 7.34 -38.39
CA ALA A 577 4.27 6.37 -39.43
C ALA A 577 3.95 4.92 -39.00
N GLU A 578 3.96 4.65 -37.69
CA GLU A 578 3.55 3.36 -37.10
C GLU A 578 2.09 3.32 -36.63
N GLY A 579 1.29 4.33 -36.93
CA GLY A 579 -0.12 4.42 -36.52
C GLY A 579 -0.32 4.82 -35.06
N ILE A 580 0.70 5.37 -34.39
CA ILE A 580 0.63 5.84 -33.00
C ILE A 580 0.50 7.37 -33.01
N GLU A 581 -0.55 7.90 -32.40
CA GLU A 581 -0.78 9.35 -32.28
C GLU A 581 -0.75 9.79 -30.81
N PRO A 582 0.43 9.95 -30.20
CA PRO A 582 0.54 10.25 -28.79
C PRO A 582 0.22 11.73 -28.53
N PRO A 583 -0.70 12.08 -27.60
CA PRO A 583 -0.86 13.46 -27.15
C PRO A 583 0.44 14.02 -26.56
N VAL A 584 0.66 15.32 -26.73
CA VAL A 584 1.79 16.05 -26.15
C VAL A 584 1.32 16.92 -25.00
N VAL A 585 1.85 16.69 -23.80
CA VAL A 585 1.48 17.42 -22.58
C VAL A 585 2.55 18.46 -22.28
N PRO A 586 2.27 19.77 -22.41
CA PRO A 586 3.21 20.82 -22.06
C PRO A 586 3.33 20.95 -20.53
N MET A 587 4.57 21.10 -20.05
CA MET A 587 4.89 21.20 -18.63
C MET A 587 5.91 22.30 -18.37
N ALA A 588 5.79 22.97 -17.23
CA ALA A 588 6.71 24.01 -16.81
C ALA A 588 7.17 23.78 -15.36
N LEU A 589 8.46 23.54 -15.19
CA LEU A 589 9.17 23.56 -13.92
C LEU A 589 9.49 25.01 -13.53
N THR A 590 8.95 25.44 -12.39
CA THR A 590 9.12 26.80 -11.86
C THR A 590 10.03 26.82 -10.63
N ASN A 591 10.74 27.93 -10.43
CA ASN A 591 11.56 28.21 -9.26
C ASN A 591 12.73 27.25 -8.98
N LEU A 592 13.16 26.45 -9.97
CA LEU A 592 14.35 25.58 -9.89
C LEU A 592 15.67 26.33 -10.14
N TRP A 593 15.63 27.46 -10.83
CA TRP A 593 16.80 28.29 -11.09
C TRP A 593 17.30 28.95 -9.79
N GLY A 594 18.59 28.81 -9.49
CA GLY A 594 19.20 29.23 -8.22
C GLY A 594 19.16 28.18 -7.11
N SER A 595 18.64 26.98 -7.38
CA SER A 595 18.79 25.81 -6.50
C SER A 595 20.19 25.20 -6.59
N PHE A 596 20.54 24.35 -5.62
CA PHE A 596 21.84 23.64 -5.57
C PHE A 596 22.19 22.90 -6.88
N PHE A 597 21.18 22.41 -7.61
CA PHE A 597 21.35 21.62 -8.83
C PHE A 597 21.28 22.43 -10.13
N SER A 598 21.17 23.76 -10.04
CA SER A 598 21.18 24.67 -11.19
C SER A 598 22.60 25.11 -11.55
N ARG A 599 22.85 25.48 -12.82
CA ARG A 599 24.15 25.95 -13.33
C ARG A 599 24.42 27.43 -13.06
N ILE A 600 23.97 27.94 -11.92
CA ILE A 600 24.05 29.36 -11.60
C ILE A 600 25.47 29.82 -11.22
N GLU A 601 26.37 28.90 -10.85
CA GLU A 601 27.78 29.22 -10.55
C GLU A 601 28.64 29.03 -11.81
N LYS A 602 29.58 29.96 -12.04
CA LYS A 602 30.43 29.97 -13.23
C LYS A 602 31.29 28.69 -13.36
N ASP A 603 31.57 28.02 -12.24
CA ASP A 603 32.42 26.82 -12.18
C ASP A 603 31.63 25.49 -12.21
N GLY A 604 30.29 25.51 -12.34
CA GLY A 604 29.46 24.31 -12.46
C GLY A 604 28.18 24.33 -11.62
N ALA A 605 27.41 23.23 -11.66
CA ALA A 605 26.31 23.00 -10.71
C ALA A 605 26.84 22.34 -9.42
N MET A 606 26.05 22.34 -8.34
CA MET A 606 26.39 21.70 -7.05
C MET A 606 27.57 22.31 -6.27
N VAL A 607 27.88 23.60 -6.49
CA VAL A 607 29.06 24.25 -5.89
C VAL A 607 28.78 24.79 -4.47
N ARG A 608 27.58 25.31 -4.22
CA ARG A 608 27.18 25.87 -2.91
C ARG A 608 25.92 25.21 -2.36
N PRO A 609 26.04 24.22 -1.45
CA PRO A 609 24.87 23.64 -0.79
C PRO A 609 24.09 24.71 -0.02
N PHE A 610 22.76 24.60 -0.02
CA PHE A 610 21.83 25.47 0.71
C PHE A 610 21.79 26.97 0.34
N ARG A 611 22.17 27.37 -0.89
CA ARG A 611 22.15 28.78 -1.35
C ARG A 611 20.84 29.54 -1.10
N ARG A 612 19.70 28.84 -1.11
CA ARG A 612 18.37 29.38 -0.78
C ARG A 612 17.70 28.66 0.43
N GLY A 613 18.47 27.93 1.23
CA GLY A 613 17.98 27.11 2.36
C GLY A 613 17.50 25.71 1.96
N ILE A 614 17.05 24.93 2.96
CA ILE A 614 16.67 23.50 2.87
C ILE A 614 15.24 23.28 2.32
N PHE A 615 14.46 24.34 2.07
CA PHE A 615 13.04 24.25 1.68
C PHE A 615 12.64 25.18 0.53
N ASN A 616 13.37 25.09 -0.58
CA ASN A 616 13.02 25.87 -1.76
C ASN A 616 11.63 25.51 -2.28
N ARG A 617 10.82 26.55 -2.54
CA ARG A 617 9.53 26.39 -3.24
C ARG A 617 9.85 26.09 -4.69
N VAL A 618 9.53 24.88 -5.12
CA VAL A 618 9.66 24.44 -6.50
C VAL A 618 8.27 24.08 -6.99
N GLY A 619 7.93 24.44 -8.22
CA GLY A 619 6.63 24.15 -8.79
C GLY A 619 6.72 23.35 -10.07
N LEU A 620 5.65 22.63 -10.39
CA LEU A 620 5.38 22.06 -11.70
C LEU A 620 3.98 22.46 -12.12
N ASN A 621 3.87 23.16 -13.25
CA ASN A 621 2.59 23.49 -13.87
C ASN A 621 2.42 22.61 -15.11
N VAL A 622 1.32 21.87 -15.17
CA VAL A 622 1.01 20.94 -16.26
C VAL A 622 -0.21 21.47 -17.02
N GLY A 623 -0.04 21.70 -18.32
CA GLY A 623 -1.11 22.18 -19.20
C GLY A 623 -1.92 21.05 -19.84
N PRO A 624 -3.05 21.39 -20.48
CA PRO A 624 -3.87 20.42 -21.21
C PRO A 624 -3.10 19.81 -22.38
N ALA A 625 -3.39 18.53 -22.64
CA ALA A 625 -2.78 17.78 -23.73
C ALA A 625 -3.11 18.37 -25.10
N MET A 626 -2.11 18.41 -25.99
CA MET A 626 -2.21 18.84 -27.37
C MET A 626 -2.26 17.61 -28.31
N PRO A 627 -3.15 17.57 -29.31
CA PRO A 627 -3.13 16.54 -30.34
C PRO A 627 -1.81 16.58 -31.13
N ALA A 628 -1.25 15.41 -31.45
CA ALA A 628 0.04 15.30 -32.14
C ALA A 628 0.11 16.09 -33.46
N GLN A 629 -1.02 16.26 -34.15
CA GLN A 629 -1.12 16.99 -35.42
C GLN A 629 -0.97 18.50 -35.26
N GLN A 630 -1.27 19.04 -34.09
CA GLN A 630 -1.25 20.48 -33.81
C GLN A 630 0.09 20.94 -33.21
N VAL A 631 0.98 20.00 -32.89
CA VAL A 631 2.26 20.31 -32.23
C VAL A 631 3.20 20.93 -33.24
N GLN A 632 3.66 22.14 -32.93
CA GLN A 632 4.79 22.80 -33.57
C GLN A 632 5.74 23.30 -32.47
N PRO A 633 7.08 23.29 -32.66
CA PRO A 633 8.04 23.71 -31.65
C PRO A 633 7.74 25.09 -31.06
N GLU A 634 7.36 26.06 -31.89
CA GLU A 634 7.06 27.44 -31.51
C GLU A 634 5.78 27.53 -30.67
N LEU A 635 4.72 26.82 -31.08
CA LEU A 635 3.46 26.77 -30.34
C LEU A 635 3.66 26.08 -28.98
N LEU A 636 4.40 24.97 -28.97
CA LEU A 636 4.70 24.24 -27.74
C LEU A 636 5.54 25.09 -26.78
N HIS A 637 6.51 25.84 -27.30
CA HIS A 637 7.28 26.80 -26.53
C HIS A 637 6.38 27.89 -25.93
N GLN A 638 5.45 28.46 -26.70
CA GLN A 638 4.48 29.45 -26.19
C GLN A 638 3.61 28.88 -25.07
N ARG A 639 3.13 27.62 -25.21
CA ARG A 639 2.34 26.95 -24.17
C ARG A 639 3.15 26.74 -22.88
N VAL A 640 4.41 26.30 -22.99
CA VAL A 640 5.29 26.14 -21.82
C VAL A 640 5.62 27.50 -21.19
N ALA A 641 5.83 28.55 -21.99
CA ALA A 641 6.05 29.91 -21.48
C ALA A 641 4.83 30.45 -20.71
N GLN A 642 3.60 30.18 -21.18
CA GLN A 642 2.37 30.54 -20.46
C GLN A 642 2.25 29.82 -19.11
N LEU A 643 2.73 28.59 -19.01
CA LEU A 643 2.75 27.84 -17.75
C LEU A 643 3.85 28.31 -16.79
N LEU A 644 4.85 29.07 -17.26
CA LEU A 644 5.91 29.67 -16.43
C LEU A 644 5.51 31.03 -15.85
N ALA A 645 4.60 31.75 -16.51
CA ALA A 645 4.04 33.02 -16.08
C ALA A 645 3.06 32.84 -14.91
#